data_AF-A0A1V6T593-F1
#
_entry.id   AF-A0A1V6T593-F1
#
_cell.length_a   1.000
_cell.length_b   1.000
_cell.length_c   1.000
_cell.angle_alpha   90.00
_cell.angle_beta   90.00
_cell.angle_gamma   90.00
#
_symmetry.space_group_name_H-M   'P 1'
#
loop_
_entity.id
_entity.type
_entity.pdbx_description
1 polymer ?
#
loop_
_entity_poly.entity_id
_entity_poly.type
_entity_poly.pdbx_seq_one_letter_code
_entity_poly.pdbx_strand_id
1 'polypeptide(L)'
;MDKASKPSSSISRAFLPIRQSLSSTKKQAPLIATSWPKTISLLPDDKLQALVHHHEIISMVSGKMFCWTYISKGLAKLGQKEVIFTVRRRVESEAEVDFPPGPLEWFSILYLLSRDGQIVDEFYQTGFESSPLLDPLKVRLIIYYPPLELSNVPLSIVPRERLHAIPLTASEAQVARCYGVMRAISHLGISERYFPVMPWIDRDRKDCVAPWQMKGSLRDEVPMSSFVGVSCVKRDTAITLHIPRSAEPELKAQVEASATSTVLALDCFPYAKADMGMMWRQGITPSPAAYGAGSSCISFGFLIFCPQQEKNDFLRMEDGIFLSLTDSTFLEIRKAFLQHTPFQMPFGNLQFFLEFESHASQLQGNIGSTSESATPLIAFNGRPPRWALDFDGDNRRAPSQPIRIPFEPFSPAECLFNLRPSIRAEHSPGNTIKRPESVKISLRELKIDKEKGCDKCDILYRAIREYLPFAGQEEDVILQFTTKKAGFVCAVLSQKGLALILEFSSPEGKCHWLTPSTPSAALPKISVDRLTEISHWMSTCRNTHTTCINEHETEPRMRVLDIGKADQTPSRIRLCKSRIPGERYGTLSHCWIFPDEIETTHKNFYEYSAFGLGISKLPQQVQTAIQIFRSLGIRYIWVDALCITQDDEEDWRIYTERTACIYKGSDLTIAVSSNVVCAEGCYMTEEPRYPIKKFRSASVGGSGSYVVEAGYSSIHTPFYEGMQREEHQTMFHRVSSVHQERQFARRIIYLGAEEMVYKCRESCRCECGFGITY
;
A
#
# COMPACT_ATOMS: atom_id res chain seq x y z
N MET A 1 -18.33 -48.99 -6.22
CA MET A 1 -17.35 -49.52 -7.19
C MET A 1 -16.43 -48.37 -7.60
N ASP A 2 -15.22 -48.42 -7.06
CA ASP A 2 -13.93 -47.87 -7.53
C ASP A 2 -13.86 -46.63 -8.43
N LYS A 3 -13.25 -45.56 -7.90
CA LYS A 3 -11.83 -45.20 -8.17
C LYS A 3 -11.40 -43.99 -7.32
N ALA A 4 -10.87 -44.27 -6.13
CA ALA A 4 -10.00 -43.34 -5.41
C ALA A 4 -8.59 -43.43 -6.01
N SER A 5 -8.08 -42.34 -6.58
CA SER A 5 -6.70 -42.23 -7.07
C SER A 5 -5.74 -42.20 -5.88
N LYS A 6 -4.97 -43.27 -5.73
CA LYS A 6 -3.87 -43.40 -4.74
C LYS A 6 -2.78 -42.36 -5.00
N PRO A 7 -2.15 -41.78 -3.96
CA PRO A 7 -0.94 -40.97 -4.12
C PRO A 7 0.28 -41.86 -4.40
N SER A 8 1.09 -41.47 -5.39
CA SER A 8 2.29 -42.20 -5.82
C SER A 8 3.47 -41.96 -4.85
N SER A 9 4.00 -43.04 -4.30
CA SER A 9 5.10 -43.12 -3.34
C SER A 9 6.51 -42.84 -3.91
N SER A 10 6.65 -41.97 -4.92
CA SER A 10 7.92 -41.78 -5.66
C SER A 10 8.78 -40.60 -5.19
N ILE A 11 8.27 -39.67 -4.38
CA ILE A 11 8.97 -38.41 -4.03
C ILE A 11 10.10 -38.63 -3.01
N SER A 12 10.00 -39.62 -2.13
CA SER A 12 10.97 -39.87 -1.05
C SER A 12 12.34 -40.35 -1.53
N ARG A 13 12.48 -40.85 -2.77
CA ARG A 13 13.78 -41.25 -3.35
C ARG A 13 14.56 -40.13 -4.04
N ALA A 14 13.96 -38.96 -4.27
CA ALA A 14 14.61 -37.85 -4.99
C ALA A 14 15.53 -36.97 -4.10
N PHE A 15 15.49 -37.12 -2.77
CA PHE A 15 16.22 -36.27 -1.81
C PHE A 15 17.71 -36.58 -1.63
N LEU A 16 18.20 -37.73 -2.14
CA LEU A 16 19.56 -38.21 -1.86
C LEU A 16 20.68 -37.68 -2.80
N PRO A 17 20.48 -37.46 -4.11
CA PRO A 17 21.60 -37.11 -5.00
C PRO A 17 22.06 -35.64 -4.93
N ILE A 18 21.19 -34.71 -4.52
CA ILE A 18 21.47 -33.25 -4.56
C ILE A 18 22.32 -32.79 -3.38
N ARG A 19 22.24 -33.47 -2.23
CA ARG A 19 23.07 -33.16 -1.04
C ARG A 19 24.57 -33.37 -1.29
N GLN A 20 24.96 -34.21 -2.26
CA GLN A 20 26.37 -34.57 -2.49
C GLN A 20 27.13 -33.58 -3.37
N SER A 21 26.45 -32.73 -4.17
CA SER A 21 27.14 -31.72 -5.01
C SER A 21 27.36 -30.38 -4.31
N LEU A 22 26.71 -30.13 -3.17
CA LEU A 22 26.77 -28.87 -2.43
C LEU A 22 27.76 -28.87 -1.24
N SER A 23 28.46 -29.98 -0.99
CA SER A 23 29.30 -30.14 0.22
C SER A 23 30.82 -30.03 0.00
N SER A 24 31.30 -29.39 -1.08
CA SER A 24 32.74 -29.23 -1.31
C SER A 24 33.13 -27.80 -1.68
N THR A 25 33.48 -26.99 -0.67
CA THR A 25 34.71 -26.17 -0.59
C THR A 25 34.60 -25.10 0.49
N LYS A 26 35.10 -25.40 1.70
CA LYS A 26 35.54 -24.35 2.64
C LYS A 26 36.97 -23.95 2.27
N LYS A 27 37.13 -22.87 1.52
CA LYS A 27 38.35 -22.07 1.49
C LYS A 27 37.96 -20.60 1.65
N GLN A 28 38.41 -19.97 2.74
CA GLN A 28 38.25 -18.54 2.97
C GLN A 28 38.93 -17.76 1.85
N ALA A 29 38.14 -17.01 1.09
CA ALA A 29 38.58 -16.02 0.12
C ALA A 29 38.32 -14.60 0.68
N PRO A 30 39.04 -13.57 0.21
CA PRO A 30 39.05 -12.25 0.82
C PRO A 30 37.68 -11.55 0.70
N LEU A 31 37.43 -10.57 1.58
CA LEU A 31 36.25 -9.69 1.59
C LEU A 31 36.15 -8.89 0.28
N ILE A 32 35.57 -9.51 -0.74
CA ILE A 32 35.10 -8.86 -1.97
C ILE A 32 33.72 -8.29 -1.64
N ALA A 33 33.52 -6.99 -1.84
CA ALA A 33 32.20 -6.36 -1.76
C ALA A 33 31.22 -7.13 -2.66
N THR A 34 30.26 -7.82 -2.05
CA THR A 34 29.32 -8.69 -2.77
C THR A 34 28.31 -7.85 -3.53
N SER A 35 28.53 -7.67 -4.83
CA SER A 35 27.52 -7.11 -5.74
C SER A 35 26.35 -8.09 -5.87
N TRP A 36 25.14 -7.62 -5.59
CA TRP A 36 23.87 -8.33 -5.83
C TRP A 36 23.25 -7.85 -7.15
N PRO A 37 22.47 -8.69 -7.87
CA PRO A 37 22.07 -10.06 -7.55
C PRO A 37 23.14 -11.12 -7.86
N LYS A 38 23.01 -12.31 -7.27
CA LYS A 38 23.82 -13.50 -7.57
C LYS A 38 23.06 -14.43 -8.50
N THR A 39 23.70 -14.87 -9.58
CA THR A 39 23.17 -15.89 -10.49
C THR A 39 23.73 -17.27 -10.13
N ILE A 40 22.85 -18.25 -9.97
CA ILE A 40 23.18 -19.63 -9.64
C ILE A 40 22.68 -20.51 -10.78
N SER A 41 23.58 -21.29 -11.39
CA SER A 41 23.19 -22.28 -12.40
C SER A 41 22.69 -23.53 -11.67
N LEU A 42 21.43 -23.90 -11.90
CA LEU A 42 20.79 -25.07 -11.26
C LEU A 42 20.86 -26.31 -12.16
N LEU A 43 20.85 -26.10 -13.49
CA LEU A 43 21.02 -27.15 -14.49
C LEU A 43 22.06 -26.72 -15.54
N PRO A 44 22.77 -27.68 -16.17
CA PRO A 44 23.74 -27.39 -17.22
C PRO A 44 23.17 -26.57 -18.38
N ASP A 45 24.06 -25.94 -19.15
CA ASP A 45 23.75 -25.11 -20.33
C ASP A 45 22.78 -23.96 -20.05
N ASP A 46 22.69 -23.50 -18.79
CA ASP A 46 21.75 -22.46 -18.35
C ASP A 46 20.30 -22.78 -18.72
N LYS A 47 19.96 -24.08 -18.73
CA LYS A 47 18.58 -24.56 -18.90
C LYS A 47 17.68 -24.05 -17.78
N LEU A 48 18.23 -24.00 -16.56
CA LEU A 48 17.60 -23.42 -15.39
C LEU A 48 18.65 -22.70 -14.55
N GLN A 49 18.37 -21.44 -14.25
CA GLN A 49 19.13 -20.59 -13.34
C GLN A 49 18.22 -20.06 -12.24
N ALA A 50 18.82 -19.59 -11.16
CA ALA A 50 18.16 -18.80 -10.14
C ALA A 50 18.93 -17.50 -9.90
N LEU A 51 18.21 -16.38 -9.84
CA LEU A 51 18.73 -15.12 -9.36
C LEU A 51 18.38 -14.97 -7.89
N VAL A 52 19.37 -14.71 -7.05
CA VAL A 52 19.17 -14.40 -5.63
C VAL A 52 19.56 -12.95 -5.41
N HIS A 53 18.65 -12.13 -4.88
CA HIS A 53 18.87 -10.72 -4.59
C HIS A 53 18.69 -10.48 -3.09
N HIS A 54 19.69 -9.93 -2.42
CA HIS A 54 19.59 -9.50 -1.03
C HIS A 54 19.13 -8.05 -0.99
N HIS A 55 18.07 -7.77 -0.22
CA HIS A 55 17.47 -6.45 -0.14
C HIS A 55 16.72 -6.27 1.17
N GLU A 56 16.18 -5.06 1.35
CA GLU A 56 15.45 -4.67 2.54
C GLU A 56 13.95 -4.59 2.26
N ILE A 57 13.15 -5.12 3.17
CA ILE A 57 11.71 -4.94 3.21
C ILE A 57 11.34 -4.24 4.52
N ILE A 58 10.31 -3.40 4.48
CA ILE A 58 9.74 -2.77 5.67
C ILE A 58 8.36 -3.37 5.92
N SER A 59 8.22 -4.06 7.05
CA SER A 59 6.93 -4.47 7.61
C SER A 59 6.43 -3.44 8.61
N MET A 60 5.11 -3.32 8.72
CA MET A 60 4.45 -2.49 9.74
C MET A 60 4.52 -3.13 11.13
N VAL A 61 4.72 -4.44 11.23
CA VAL A 61 4.83 -5.19 12.50
C VAL A 61 6.28 -5.48 12.82
N SER A 62 6.99 -6.12 11.90
CA SER A 62 8.38 -6.54 12.09
C SER A 62 9.41 -5.44 11.80
N GLY A 63 8.99 -4.25 11.36
CA GLY A 63 9.88 -3.15 11.02
C GLY A 63 10.79 -3.45 9.82
N LYS A 64 11.98 -2.85 9.81
CA LYS A 64 13.01 -3.07 8.80
C LYS A 64 13.58 -4.48 8.92
N MET A 65 13.54 -5.23 7.81
CA MET A 65 14.08 -6.58 7.73
C MET A 65 14.90 -6.78 6.45
N PHE A 66 15.90 -7.65 6.54
CA PHE A 66 16.69 -8.07 5.38
C PHE A 66 16.14 -9.39 4.84
N CYS A 67 16.03 -9.48 3.53
CA CYS A 67 15.44 -10.61 2.83
C CYS A 67 16.33 -11.04 1.65
N TRP A 68 16.22 -12.31 1.28
CA TRP A 68 16.67 -12.82 -0.02
C TRP A 68 15.46 -13.12 -0.89
N THR A 69 15.40 -12.50 -2.06
CA THR A 69 14.43 -12.87 -3.10
C THR A 69 15.11 -13.78 -4.12
N TYR A 70 14.53 -14.96 -4.30
CA TYR A 70 14.92 -15.98 -5.27
C TYR A 70 13.97 -15.90 -6.46
N ILE A 71 14.51 -15.80 -7.66
CA ILE A 71 13.75 -15.67 -8.90
C ILE A 71 14.24 -16.77 -9.83
N SER A 72 13.36 -17.68 -10.25
CA SER A 72 13.71 -18.68 -11.25
C SER A 72 13.91 -18.02 -12.62
N LYS A 73 14.76 -18.64 -13.44
CA LYS A 73 14.99 -18.24 -14.83
C LYS A 73 15.18 -19.49 -15.68
N GLY A 74 14.22 -19.76 -16.56
CA GLY A 74 14.24 -20.89 -17.48
C GLY A 74 12.97 -21.74 -17.43
N LEU A 75 12.11 -21.58 -16.42
CA LEU A 75 10.82 -22.28 -16.35
C LEU A 75 9.90 -21.84 -17.49
N ALA A 76 9.97 -20.56 -17.89
CA ALA A 76 9.15 -20.01 -18.97
C ALA A 76 9.36 -20.74 -20.31
N LYS A 77 10.55 -21.33 -20.54
CA LYS A 77 10.85 -22.13 -21.74
C LYS A 77 10.02 -23.41 -21.83
N LEU A 78 9.47 -23.88 -20.71
CA LEU A 78 8.61 -25.06 -20.59
C LEU A 78 7.11 -24.69 -20.49
N GLY A 79 6.76 -23.42 -20.70
CA GLY A 79 5.38 -22.93 -20.51
C GLY A 79 4.98 -22.71 -19.04
N GLN A 80 5.92 -22.83 -18.10
CA GLN A 80 5.71 -22.59 -16.68
C GLN A 80 6.07 -21.14 -16.33
N LYS A 81 5.15 -20.39 -15.70
CA LYS A 81 5.46 -19.05 -15.17
C LYS A 81 6.65 -19.12 -14.22
N GLU A 82 7.55 -18.13 -14.26
CA GLU A 82 8.67 -18.08 -13.33
C GLU A 82 8.16 -17.95 -11.88
N VAL A 83 8.84 -18.55 -10.93
CA VAL A 83 8.42 -18.58 -9.53
C VAL A 83 9.38 -17.76 -8.68
N ILE A 84 8.82 -17.01 -7.74
CA ILE A 84 9.55 -16.19 -6.78
C ILE A 84 9.32 -16.69 -5.36
N PHE A 85 10.41 -16.78 -4.59
CA PHE A 85 10.38 -16.86 -3.13
C PHE A 85 11.06 -15.63 -2.54
N THR A 86 10.58 -15.14 -1.41
CA THR A 86 11.33 -14.17 -0.61
C THR A 86 11.46 -14.67 0.82
N VAL A 87 12.67 -14.76 1.35
CA VAL A 87 12.94 -15.37 2.65
C VAL A 87 13.61 -14.35 3.57
N ARG A 88 13.06 -14.16 4.78
CA ARG A 88 13.66 -13.32 5.81
C ARG A 88 15.00 -13.90 6.26
N ARG A 89 16.01 -13.04 6.31
CA ARG A 89 17.35 -13.35 6.81
C ARG A 89 17.41 -13.19 8.32
N ARG A 90 18.05 -14.15 9.00
CA ARG A 90 18.38 -14.06 10.42
C ARG A 90 19.68 -13.31 10.59
N VAL A 91 19.59 -11.99 10.77
CA VAL A 91 20.76 -11.09 10.77
C VAL A 91 21.82 -11.51 11.80
N GLU A 92 21.39 -12.06 12.95
CA GLU A 92 22.28 -12.47 14.03
C GLU A 92 23.06 -13.77 13.74
N SER A 93 22.51 -14.67 12.90
CA SER A 93 23.06 -16.02 12.71
C SER A 93 23.48 -16.34 11.27
N GLU A 94 23.08 -15.54 10.29
CA GLU A 94 23.31 -15.81 8.87
C GLU A 94 24.04 -14.64 8.20
N ALA A 95 25.15 -14.89 7.50
CA ALA A 95 25.78 -13.89 6.67
C ALA A 95 24.95 -13.63 5.39
N GLU A 96 25.18 -12.52 4.69
CA GLU A 96 24.45 -12.20 3.44
C GLU A 96 24.56 -13.30 2.38
N VAL A 97 25.69 -14.00 2.36
CA VAL A 97 25.99 -15.06 1.39
C VAL A 97 25.42 -16.42 1.80
N ASP A 98 24.90 -16.55 3.01
CA ASP A 98 24.40 -17.81 3.59
C ASP A 98 22.89 -17.99 3.35
N PHE A 99 22.43 -17.68 2.13
CA PHE A 99 21.02 -17.83 1.77
C PHE A 99 20.62 -19.33 1.72
N PRO A 100 19.46 -19.72 2.27
CA PRO A 100 19.01 -21.12 2.30
C PRO A 100 18.88 -21.76 0.90
N PRO A 101 19.21 -23.06 0.73
CA PRO A 101 19.14 -23.74 -0.57
C PRO A 101 17.73 -24.17 -0.97
N GLY A 102 16.79 -24.29 -0.04
CA GLY A 102 15.48 -24.91 -0.30
C GLY A 102 14.70 -24.32 -1.48
N PRO A 103 14.56 -22.99 -1.63
CA PRO A 103 13.95 -22.40 -2.83
C PRO A 103 14.64 -22.80 -4.16
N LEU A 104 15.96 -22.98 -4.16
CA LEU A 104 16.74 -23.40 -5.33
C LEU A 104 16.47 -24.87 -5.69
N GLU A 105 16.39 -25.73 -4.67
CA GLU A 105 15.99 -27.13 -4.84
C GLU A 105 14.57 -27.22 -5.41
N TRP A 106 13.66 -26.36 -4.94
CA TRP A 106 12.29 -26.32 -5.45
C TRP A 106 12.21 -25.92 -6.92
N PHE A 107 12.96 -24.92 -7.36
CA PHE A 107 13.00 -24.56 -8.79
C PHE A 107 13.43 -25.75 -9.66
N SER A 108 14.38 -26.55 -9.18
CA SER A 108 14.83 -27.77 -9.90
C SER A 108 13.72 -28.82 -9.97
N ILE A 109 12.99 -29.04 -8.87
CA ILE A 109 11.84 -29.95 -8.83
C ILE A 109 10.74 -29.46 -9.78
N LEU A 110 10.39 -28.17 -9.69
CA LEU A 110 9.35 -27.59 -10.53
C LEU A 110 9.69 -27.67 -12.01
N TYR A 111 10.95 -27.45 -12.38
CA TYR A 111 11.41 -27.63 -13.76
C TYR A 111 11.19 -29.07 -14.27
N LEU A 112 11.50 -30.08 -13.45
CA LEU A 112 11.27 -31.48 -13.82
C LEU A 112 9.78 -31.78 -14.01
N LEU A 113 8.94 -31.28 -13.11
CA LEU A 113 7.48 -31.42 -13.23
C LEU A 113 6.95 -30.73 -14.49
N SER A 114 7.38 -29.50 -14.76
CA SER A 114 6.95 -28.73 -15.94
C SER A 114 7.41 -29.38 -17.24
N ARG A 115 8.60 -29.99 -17.27
CA ARG A 115 9.08 -30.76 -18.43
C ARG A 115 8.16 -31.93 -18.73
N ASP A 116 7.60 -32.55 -17.68
CA ASP A 116 6.66 -33.67 -17.79
C ASP A 116 5.20 -33.19 -17.96
N GLY A 117 4.99 -31.90 -18.26
CA GLY A 117 3.68 -31.29 -18.52
C GLY A 117 2.90 -30.90 -17.27
N GLN A 118 3.46 -31.07 -16.08
CA GLN A 118 2.84 -30.69 -14.82
C GLN A 118 3.26 -29.27 -14.43
N ILE A 119 2.40 -28.30 -14.78
CA ILE A 119 2.61 -26.88 -14.49
C ILE A 119 1.77 -26.41 -13.30
N VAL A 120 2.18 -25.30 -12.71
CA VAL A 120 1.43 -24.57 -11.67
C VAL A 120 1.10 -23.16 -12.16
N ASP A 121 -0.09 -22.69 -11.81
CA ASP A 121 -0.57 -21.35 -12.15
C ASP A 121 -1.16 -20.65 -10.91
N GLU A 122 -1.74 -19.48 -11.10
CA GLU A 122 -2.34 -18.66 -10.06
C GLU A 122 -3.33 -19.45 -9.21
N PHE A 123 -3.10 -19.38 -7.90
CA PHE A 123 -3.81 -20.08 -6.83
C PHE A 123 -3.71 -21.62 -6.84
N TYR A 124 -2.86 -22.21 -7.70
CA TYR A 124 -2.55 -23.63 -7.61
C TYR A 124 -1.82 -23.93 -6.30
N GLN A 125 -1.90 -25.18 -5.87
CA GLN A 125 -1.36 -25.60 -4.58
C GLN A 125 -0.45 -26.82 -4.74
N THR A 126 0.70 -26.81 -4.05
CA THR A 126 1.58 -27.99 -3.94
C THR A 126 1.69 -28.41 -2.48
N GLY A 127 1.21 -29.60 -2.15
CA GLY A 127 1.27 -30.18 -0.80
C GLY A 127 2.52 -31.02 -0.54
N PHE A 128 2.93 -31.10 0.72
CA PHE A 128 4.13 -31.84 1.16
C PHE A 128 3.85 -32.75 2.36
N GLU A 129 4.20 -34.04 2.26
CA GLU A 129 4.24 -34.97 3.39
C GLU A 129 5.40 -34.72 4.35
N SER A 130 6.51 -34.16 3.84
CA SER A 130 7.65 -33.58 4.56
C SER A 130 8.39 -32.66 3.60
N SER A 131 8.89 -31.52 4.07
CA SER A 131 9.56 -30.55 3.22
C SER A 131 10.75 -29.91 3.94
N PRO A 132 11.97 -30.01 3.39
CA PRO A 132 13.13 -29.26 3.88
C PRO A 132 13.20 -27.84 3.31
N LEU A 133 12.19 -27.39 2.53
CA LEU A 133 12.22 -26.14 1.76
C LEU A 133 12.65 -24.93 2.61
N LEU A 134 12.22 -24.86 3.87
CA LEU A 134 12.42 -23.70 4.74
C LEU A 134 12.44 -24.12 6.22
N ASP A 135 13.32 -25.05 6.60
CA ASP A 135 13.46 -25.44 8.02
C ASP A 135 13.86 -24.23 8.90
N PRO A 136 13.26 -24.08 10.10
CA PRO A 136 12.41 -25.02 10.85
C PRO A 136 10.89 -24.86 10.62
N LEU A 137 10.43 -24.06 9.65
CA LEU A 137 9.00 -23.71 9.48
C LEU A 137 8.10 -24.93 9.16
N LYS A 138 8.67 -26.07 8.73
CA LYS A 138 7.96 -27.31 8.39
C LYS A 138 6.82 -27.08 7.40
N VAL A 139 7.14 -26.47 6.26
CA VAL A 139 6.19 -26.14 5.19
C VAL A 139 5.40 -27.38 4.75
N ARG A 140 4.06 -27.25 4.67
CA ARG A 140 3.15 -28.32 4.24
C ARG A 140 2.41 -28.03 2.96
N LEU A 141 2.33 -26.77 2.56
CA LEU A 141 1.63 -26.34 1.37
C LEU A 141 2.33 -25.10 0.80
N ILE A 142 2.46 -25.03 -0.51
CA ILE A 142 2.75 -23.78 -1.22
C ILE A 142 1.49 -23.39 -1.97
N ILE A 143 1.07 -22.14 -1.83
CA ILE A 143 0.07 -21.51 -2.68
C ILE A 143 0.82 -20.62 -3.68
N TYR A 144 0.58 -20.79 -4.98
CA TYR A 144 1.17 -19.92 -6.01
C TYR A 144 0.30 -18.69 -6.19
N TYR A 145 0.63 -17.61 -5.51
CA TYR A 145 -0.11 -16.37 -5.58
C TYR A 145 0.23 -15.61 -6.87
N PRO A 146 -0.72 -14.83 -7.44
CA PRO A 146 -0.43 -13.87 -8.49
C PRO A 146 0.73 -12.92 -8.16
N PRO A 147 1.25 -12.17 -9.14
CA PRO A 147 2.34 -11.22 -8.94
C PRO A 147 2.11 -10.25 -7.76
N LEU A 148 2.93 -10.36 -6.71
CA LEU A 148 3.04 -9.36 -5.65
C LEU A 148 4.10 -8.31 -5.99
N GLU A 149 3.95 -7.14 -5.39
CA GLU A 149 4.98 -6.09 -5.41
C GLU A 149 6.09 -6.43 -4.41
N LEU A 150 7.34 -6.24 -4.83
CA LEU A 150 8.53 -6.46 -4.02
C LEU A 150 9.25 -5.12 -3.85
N SER A 151 9.33 -4.64 -2.62
CA SER A 151 10.10 -3.45 -2.28
C SER A 151 11.58 -3.72 -2.50
N ASN A 152 12.33 -2.74 -3.02
CA ASN A 152 13.80 -2.78 -3.16
C ASN A 152 14.37 -3.94 -4.02
N VAL A 153 13.54 -4.55 -4.88
CA VAL A 153 13.97 -5.49 -5.92
C VAL A 153 13.90 -4.79 -7.29
N PRO A 154 15.01 -4.70 -8.06
CA PRO A 154 14.99 -4.02 -9.36
C PRO A 154 14.00 -4.67 -10.33
N LEU A 155 13.11 -3.87 -10.94
CA LEU A 155 12.17 -4.36 -11.95
C LEU A 155 12.87 -5.01 -13.16
N SER A 156 14.14 -4.69 -13.41
CA SER A 156 14.95 -5.29 -14.47
C SER A 156 15.23 -6.79 -14.28
N ILE A 157 15.13 -7.29 -13.04
CA ILE A 157 15.37 -8.71 -12.71
C ILE A 157 14.09 -9.47 -12.40
N VAL A 158 12.96 -8.78 -12.27
CA VAL A 158 11.65 -9.38 -11.95
C VAL A 158 10.94 -9.76 -13.26
N PRO A 159 10.59 -11.04 -13.48
CA PRO A 159 9.86 -11.46 -14.68
C PRO A 159 8.46 -10.85 -14.76
N ARG A 160 7.97 -10.60 -15.98
CA ARG A 160 6.60 -10.12 -16.20
C ARG A 160 5.57 -11.19 -15.80
N GLU A 161 5.66 -12.36 -16.44
CA GLU A 161 4.86 -13.54 -16.12
C GLU A 161 5.50 -14.31 -14.96
N ARG A 162 4.92 -14.20 -13.78
CA ARG A 162 5.47 -14.79 -12.56
C ARG A 162 4.41 -15.20 -11.54
N LEU A 163 4.81 -16.08 -10.64
CA LEU A 163 4.05 -16.49 -9.46
C LEU A 163 4.87 -16.21 -8.21
N HIS A 164 4.22 -15.79 -7.13
CA HIS A 164 4.82 -15.74 -5.81
C HIS A 164 4.45 -16.99 -5.04
N ALA A 165 5.44 -17.75 -4.59
CA ALA A 165 5.20 -18.89 -3.72
C ALA A 165 4.92 -18.41 -2.29
N ILE A 166 3.78 -18.80 -1.74
CA ILE A 166 3.35 -18.54 -0.36
C ILE A 166 3.32 -19.87 0.43
N PRO A 167 4.41 -20.23 1.11
CA PRO A 167 4.50 -21.36 2.02
C PRO A 167 3.62 -21.23 3.26
N LEU A 168 2.84 -22.28 3.53
CA LEU A 168 2.02 -22.43 4.73
C LEU A 168 2.54 -23.57 5.62
N THR A 169 2.40 -23.37 6.93
CA THR A 169 2.63 -24.43 7.93
C THR A 169 1.52 -25.48 7.88
N ALA A 170 1.63 -26.54 8.70
CA ALA A 170 0.61 -27.59 8.75
C ALA A 170 -0.77 -27.06 9.15
N SER A 171 -0.81 -26.18 10.15
CA SER A 171 -2.03 -25.62 10.70
C SER A 171 -2.71 -24.69 9.68
N GLU A 172 -1.94 -23.80 9.07
CA GLU A 172 -2.40 -22.85 8.06
C GLU A 172 -2.86 -23.55 6.79
N ALA A 173 -2.14 -24.59 6.37
CA ALA A 173 -2.53 -25.40 5.22
C ALA A 173 -3.85 -26.15 5.46
N GLN A 174 -4.12 -26.57 6.70
CA GLN A 174 -5.41 -27.15 7.05
C GLN A 174 -6.51 -26.08 6.99
N VAL A 175 -6.22 -24.86 7.46
CA VAL A 175 -7.17 -23.74 7.34
C VAL A 175 -7.48 -23.43 5.87
N ALA A 176 -6.46 -23.35 5.01
CA ALA A 176 -6.66 -23.10 3.58
C ALA A 176 -7.52 -24.18 2.90
N ARG A 177 -7.35 -25.45 3.29
CA ARG A 177 -8.10 -26.58 2.72
C ARG A 177 -9.54 -26.67 3.20
N CYS A 178 -9.79 -26.42 4.48
CA CYS A 178 -11.13 -26.57 5.07
C CYS A 178 -11.94 -25.27 5.01
N TYR A 179 -11.27 -24.13 5.12
CA TYR A 179 -11.89 -22.81 5.28
C TYR A 179 -11.51 -21.81 4.18
N GLY A 180 -10.87 -22.28 3.11
CA GLY A 180 -10.59 -21.49 1.91
C GLY A 180 -9.23 -20.80 1.93
N VAL A 181 -8.63 -20.69 0.73
CA VAL A 181 -7.31 -20.06 0.53
C VAL A 181 -7.31 -18.61 1.00
N MET A 182 -8.36 -17.86 0.67
CA MET A 182 -8.48 -16.45 1.06
C MET A 182 -8.34 -16.30 2.57
N ARG A 183 -9.08 -17.10 3.36
CA ARG A 183 -9.05 -17.01 4.83
C ARG A 183 -7.63 -17.22 5.37
N ALA A 184 -6.92 -18.25 4.89
CA ALA A 184 -5.54 -18.51 5.34
C ALA A 184 -4.57 -17.37 5.00
N ILE A 185 -4.60 -16.87 3.76
CA ILE A 185 -3.66 -15.82 3.36
C ILE A 185 -3.99 -14.46 4.00
N SER A 186 -5.27 -14.20 4.29
CA SER A 186 -5.70 -13.00 4.98
C SER A 186 -5.12 -12.95 6.38
N HIS A 187 -5.11 -14.08 7.09
CA HIS A 187 -4.48 -14.17 8.42
C HIS A 187 -2.96 -13.95 8.35
N LEU A 188 -2.28 -14.47 7.32
CA LEU A 188 -0.88 -14.16 7.07
C LEU A 188 -0.66 -12.67 6.80
N GLY A 189 -1.47 -12.06 5.93
CA GLY A 189 -1.41 -10.65 5.63
C GLY A 189 -1.58 -9.78 6.86
N ILE A 190 -2.58 -10.05 7.70
CA ILE A 190 -2.81 -9.30 8.94
C ILE A 190 -1.66 -9.47 9.94
N SER A 191 -1.06 -10.66 10.03
CA SER A 191 0.04 -10.91 10.98
C SER A 191 1.22 -9.95 10.81
N GLU A 192 1.44 -9.45 9.59
CA GLU A 192 2.46 -8.47 9.25
C GLU A 192 1.88 -7.14 8.75
N ARG A 193 0.56 -6.97 8.82
CA ARG A 193 -0.21 -5.82 8.30
C ARG A 193 0.14 -5.48 6.85
N TYR A 194 0.20 -6.52 6.03
CA TYR A 194 0.55 -6.46 4.62
C TYR A 194 -0.58 -7.02 3.78
N PHE A 195 -1.21 -6.16 2.98
CA PHE A 195 -2.29 -6.57 2.07
C PHE A 195 -1.73 -6.93 0.68
N PRO A 196 -2.26 -7.96 -0.01
CA PRO A 196 -3.23 -8.95 0.48
C PRO A 196 -2.60 -10.01 1.39
N VAL A 197 -1.30 -10.25 1.21
CA VAL A 197 -0.47 -11.19 1.99
C VAL A 197 0.99 -10.73 1.94
N MET A 198 1.77 -11.03 2.97
CA MET A 198 3.21 -10.75 2.96
C MET A 198 3.93 -11.49 1.81
N PRO A 199 4.76 -10.81 0.99
CA PRO A 199 5.50 -11.45 -0.11
C PRO A 199 6.75 -12.19 0.36
N TRP A 200 7.06 -12.15 1.66
CA TRP A 200 8.19 -12.85 2.27
C TRP A 200 7.74 -13.93 3.25
N ILE A 201 8.66 -14.85 3.54
CA ILE A 201 8.50 -15.89 4.54
C ILE A 201 9.49 -15.64 5.67
N ASP A 202 8.98 -15.49 6.88
CA ASP A 202 9.75 -15.65 8.10
C ASP A 202 9.80 -17.13 8.48
N ARG A 203 11.00 -17.69 8.62
CA ARG A 203 11.21 -19.12 8.94
C ARG A 203 10.99 -19.45 10.41
N ASP A 204 10.94 -18.42 11.26
CA ASP A 204 10.80 -18.56 12.72
C ASP A 204 9.43 -18.11 13.22
N ARG A 205 8.52 -17.71 12.30
CA ARG A 205 7.15 -17.31 12.65
C ARG A 205 6.36 -18.48 13.23
N LYS A 206 5.42 -18.15 14.11
CA LYS A 206 4.37 -19.06 14.55
C LYS A 206 3.28 -19.17 13.48
N ASP A 207 2.43 -20.18 13.63
CA ASP A 207 1.19 -20.28 12.85
C ASP A 207 0.37 -19.00 13.05
N CYS A 208 -0.02 -18.33 11.97
CA CYS A 208 -0.86 -17.14 12.04
C CYS A 208 -2.34 -17.50 12.29
N VAL A 209 -2.73 -18.72 11.93
CA VAL A 209 -4.08 -19.24 12.09
C VAL A 209 -4.06 -20.75 12.25
N ALA A 210 -5.00 -21.27 13.05
CA ALA A 210 -5.17 -22.68 13.31
C ALA A 210 -6.64 -23.12 13.21
N PRO A 211 -6.92 -24.41 12.91
CA PRO A 211 -8.27 -24.93 12.76
C PRO A 211 -9.18 -24.71 13.98
N TRP A 212 -8.64 -24.77 15.19
CA TRP A 212 -9.44 -24.54 16.40
C TRP A 212 -9.98 -23.10 16.47
N GLN A 213 -9.30 -22.13 15.87
CA GLN A 213 -9.78 -20.73 15.76
C GLN A 213 -10.86 -20.56 14.69
N MET A 214 -11.08 -21.58 13.87
CA MET A 214 -12.12 -21.60 12.84
C MET A 214 -13.39 -22.35 13.30
N LYS A 215 -13.36 -22.96 14.49
CA LYS A 215 -14.45 -23.80 14.99
C LYS A 215 -15.75 -22.99 15.11
N GLY A 216 -16.85 -23.56 14.61
CA GLY A 216 -18.15 -22.89 14.60
C GLY A 216 -18.29 -21.92 13.43
N SER A 217 -17.35 -21.99 12.48
CA SER A 217 -17.53 -21.39 11.16
C SER A 217 -18.70 -22.09 10.47
N LEU A 218 -19.54 -21.35 9.78
CA LEU A 218 -20.56 -21.85 8.86
C LEU A 218 -20.00 -22.92 7.91
N ARG A 219 -18.76 -22.74 7.47
CA ARG A 219 -18.04 -23.70 6.63
C ARG A 219 -17.83 -25.09 7.25
N ASP A 220 -18.04 -25.25 8.57
CA ASP A 220 -18.11 -26.57 9.22
C ASP A 220 -19.43 -27.30 8.87
N GLU A 221 -20.48 -26.55 8.51
CA GLU A 221 -21.84 -27.05 8.25
C GLU A 221 -22.20 -27.05 6.76
N VAL A 222 -21.66 -26.11 5.99
CA VAL A 222 -21.97 -25.94 4.57
C VAL A 222 -20.79 -26.40 3.70
N PRO A 223 -20.95 -27.46 2.89
CA PRO A 223 -19.90 -27.90 1.98
C PRO A 223 -19.70 -26.86 0.86
N MET A 224 -18.47 -26.37 0.73
CA MET A 224 -18.10 -25.38 -0.27
C MET A 224 -17.52 -26.07 -1.52
N SER A 225 -17.89 -25.56 -2.69
CA SER A 225 -17.26 -25.92 -3.95
C SER A 225 -16.20 -24.89 -4.33
N SER A 226 -14.97 -25.36 -4.53
CA SER A 226 -13.84 -24.51 -4.85
C SER A 226 -13.43 -24.66 -6.30
N PHE A 227 -13.50 -23.55 -7.04
CA PHE A 227 -13.01 -23.45 -8.41
C PHE A 227 -11.91 -22.39 -8.47
N VAL A 228 -10.73 -22.79 -8.93
CA VAL A 228 -9.52 -21.94 -8.87
C VAL A 228 -9.77 -20.61 -9.58
N GLY A 229 -9.54 -19.50 -8.85
CA GLY A 229 -9.65 -18.14 -9.36
C GLY A 229 -11.06 -17.54 -9.41
N VAL A 230 -12.12 -18.30 -9.10
CA VAL A 230 -13.46 -17.71 -8.87
C VAL A 230 -13.36 -16.74 -7.71
N SER A 231 -13.84 -15.51 -7.88
CA SER A 231 -13.71 -14.45 -6.88
C SER A 231 -14.99 -13.64 -6.76
N CYS A 232 -15.31 -13.20 -5.55
CA CYS A 232 -16.46 -12.34 -5.30
C CYS A 232 -15.98 -11.03 -4.70
N VAL A 233 -16.40 -9.91 -5.30
CA VAL A 233 -15.99 -8.57 -4.87
C VAL A 233 -17.15 -7.61 -4.75
N LYS A 234 -17.00 -6.58 -3.92
CA LYS A 234 -17.90 -5.42 -3.86
C LYS A 234 -17.14 -4.15 -4.23
N ARG A 235 -17.68 -3.38 -5.17
CA ARG A 235 -17.25 -2.02 -5.51
C ARG A 235 -18.46 -1.10 -5.48
N ASP A 236 -18.41 -0.06 -4.66
CA ASP A 236 -19.56 0.84 -4.44
C ASP A 236 -20.85 0.06 -4.12
N THR A 237 -21.84 0.08 -5.00
CA THR A 237 -23.10 -0.67 -4.88
C THR A 237 -23.11 -2.00 -5.62
N ALA A 238 -22.08 -2.29 -6.42
CA ALA A 238 -21.97 -3.52 -7.22
C ALA A 238 -21.30 -4.64 -6.41
N ILE A 239 -21.90 -5.83 -6.44
CA ILE A 239 -21.31 -7.08 -5.97
C ILE A 239 -21.15 -7.99 -7.19
N THR A 240 -19.94 -8.37 -7.50
CA THR A 240 -19.63 -9.12 -8.71
C THR A 240 -19.01 -10.46 -8.36
N LEU A 241 -19.60 -11.55 -8.86
CA LEU A 241 -18.96 -12.86 -8.92
C LEU A 241 -18.24 -12.98 -10.28
N HIS A 242 -16.91 -12.99 -10.25
CA HIS A 242 -16.08 -13.20 -11.42
C HIS A 242 -15.71 -14.67 -11.56
N ILE A 243 -15.91 -15.22 -12.76
CA ILE A 243 -15.65 -16.62 -13.08
C ILE A 243 -14.60 -16.66 -14.19
N PRO A 244 -13.38 -17.15 -13.90
CA PRO A 244 -12.33 -17.26 -14.90
C PRO A 244 -12.67 -18.36 -15.90
N ARG A 245 -12.15 -18.24 -17.12
CA ARG A 245 -12.42 -19.17 -18.22
C ARG A 245 -12.06 -20.62 -17.87
N SER A 246 -11.05 -20.81 -17.04
CA SER A 246 -10.60 -22.12 -16.54
C SER A 246 -11.61 -22.81 -15.63
N ALA A 247 -12.45 -22.06 -14.91
CA ALA A 247 -13.42 -22.58 -13.95
C ALA A 247 -14.79 -22.90 -14.58
N GLU A 248 -15.12 -22.26 -15.72
CA GLU A 248 -16.47 -22.34 -16.31
C GLU A 248 -16.94 -23.78 -16.61
N PRO A 249 -16.13 -24.68 -17.22
CA PRO A 249 -16.60 -26.03 -17.56
C PRO A 249 -16.94 -26.88 -16.34
N GLU A 250 -16.12 -26.80 -15.29
CA GLU A 250 -16.29 -27.58 -14.07
C GLU A 250 -17.47 -27.07 -13.25
N LEU A 251 -17.61 -25.75 -13.15
CA LEU A 251 -18.75 -25.12 -12.50
C LEU A 251 -20.07 -25.46 -13.20
N LYS A 252 -20.09 -25.41 -14.54
CA LYS A 252 -21.24 -25.83 -15.33
C LYS A 252 -21.62 -27.29 -15.04
N ALA A 253 -20.64 -28.20 -15.07
CA ALA A 253 -20.87 -29.61 -14.78
C ALA A 253 -21.44 -29.83 -13.37
N GLN A 254 -20.95 -29.10 -12.37
CA GLN A 254 -21.47 -29.17 -11.01
C GLN A 254 -22.91 -28.65 -10.92
N VAL A 255 -23.21 -27.51 -11.55
CA VAL A 255 -24.56 -26.93 -11.54
C VAL A 255 -25.54 -27.88 -12.23
N GLU A 256 -25.16 -28.48 -13.36
CA GLU A 256 -25.97 -29.45 -14.11
C GLU A 256 -26.24 -30.73 -13.32
N ALA A 257 -25.26 -31.22 -12.56
CA ALA A 257 -25.40 -32.40 -11.71
C ALA A 257 -26.22 -32.16 -10.43
N SER A 258 -26.38 -30.90 -10.01
CA SER A 258 -27.07 -30.53 -8.76
C SER A 258 -28.56 -30.31 -8.97
N ALA A 259 -29.39 -30.73 -8.02
CA ALA A 259 -30.83 -30.46 -8.06
C ALA A 259 -31.12 -28.95 -7.97
N THR A 260 -32.25 -28.50 -8.50
CA THR A 260 -32.66 -27.08 -8.50
C THR A 260 -32.99 -26.55 -7.11
N SER A 261 -33.20 -27.42 -6.12
CA SER A 261 -33.40 -27.07 -4.71
C SER A 261 -32.12 -27.09 -3.88
N THR A 262 -30.98 -27.48 -4.46
CA THR A 262 -29.72 -27.60 -3.73
C THR A 262 -29.06 -26.24 -3.59
N VAL A 263 -28.62 -25.91 -2.36
CA VAL A 263 -27.78 -24.74 -2.07
C VAL A 263 -26.49 -24.83 -2.89
N LEU A 264 -26.14 -23.75 -3.58
CA LEU A 264 -24.86 -23.64 -4.29
C LEU A 264 -23.93 -22.74 -3.48
N ALA A 265 -22.91 -23.33 -2.85
CA ALA A 265 -21.94 -22.61 -2.04
C ALA A 265 -20.57 -22.63 -2.72
N LEU A 266 -20.00 -21.46 -2.98
CA LEU A 266 -18.76 -21.28 -3.75
C LEU A 266 -17.67 -20.67 -2.87
N ASP A 267 -16.50 -21.31 -2.88
CA ASP A 267 -15.29 -20.70 -2.37
C ASP A 267 -14.79 -19.61 -3.31
N CYS A 268 -14.36 -18.50 -2.71
CA CYS A 268 -13.83 -17.37 -3.43
C CYS A 268 -12.35 -17.16 -3.14
N PHE A 269 -11.59 -16.96 -4.21
CA PHE A 269 -10.19 -16.61 -4.19
C PHE A 269 -10.01 -15.08 -4.12
N PRO A 270 -8.85 -14.63 -3.63
CA PRO A 270 -8.48 -13.22 -3.63
C PRO A 270 -8.54 -12.62 -5.02
N TYR A 271 -9.18 -11.45 -5.13
CA TYR A 271 -9.23 -10.74 -6.39
C TYR A 271 -8.02 -9.81 -6.56
N ALA A 272 -7.31 -9.92 -7.67
CA ALA A 272 -6.04 -9.20 -7.88
C ALA A 272 -6.16 -7.67 -7.82
N LYS A 273 -7.33 -7.10 -8.17
CA LYS A 273 -7.60 -5.66 -8.09
C LYS A 273 -8.37 -5.24 -6.83
N ALA A 274 -8.50 -6.13 -5.85
CA ALA A 274 -9.06 -5.76 -4.56
C ALA A 274 -8.02 -4.96 -3.77
N ASP A 275 -8.48 -3.98 -3.00
CA ASP A 275 -7.65 -3.22 -2.06
C ASP A 275 -8.04 -3.51 -0.60
N MET A 276 -9.06 -4.36 -0.40
CA MET A 276 -9.54 -4.83 0.89
C MET A 276 -10.07 -6.28 0.78
N GLY A 277 -10.00 -7.02 1.88
CA GLY A 277 -10.55 -8.37 2.01
C GLY A 277 -11.34 -8.50 3.31
N MET A 278 -12.40 -9.29 3.28
CA MET A 278 -13.10 -9.70 4.51
C MET A 278 -12.36 -10.84 5.19
N MET A 279 -12.44 -10.88 6.52
CA MET A 279 -11.86 -11.92 7.35
C MET A 279 -12.81 -12.28 8.48
N TRP A 280 -12.81 -13.56 8.82
CA TRP A 280 -13.45 -14.07 10.02
C TRP A 280 -12.50 -14.96 10.85
N ARG A 281 -12.63 -14.90 12.19
CA ARG A 281 -12.10 -15.88 13.14
C ARG A 281 -12.98 -15.93 14.39
N GLN A 282 -13.00 -17.08 15.06
CA GLN A 282 -13.69 -17.24 16.33
C GLN A 282 -13.14 -16.24 17.36
N GLY A 283 -14.02 -15.43 17.96
CA GLY A 283 -13.68 -14.48 19.02
C GLY A 283 -13.29 -13.06 18.55
N ILE A 284 -13.28 -12.74 17.25
CA ILE A 284 -13.13 -11.35 16.73
C ILE A 284 -14.46 -10.59 16.64
N THR A 285 -15.48 -11.01 17.40
CA THR A 285 -16.91 -10.67 17.30
C THR A 285 -17.68 -11.56 16.33
N PRO A 286 -19.01 -11.73 16.51
CA PRO A 286 -19.88 -12.41 15.54
C PRO A 286 -19.91 -11.77 14.14
N SER A 287 -19.34 -10.56 13.97
CA SER A 287 -19.24 -9.85 12.69
C SER A 287 -17.82 -9.88 12.09
N PRO A 288 -17.69 -10.02 10.77
CA PRO A 288 -16.39 -10.10 10.08
C PRO A 288 -15.61 -8.78 10.08
N ALA A 289 -14.29 -8.87 10.20
CA ALA A 289 -13.39 -7.73 10.06
C ALA A 289 -12.99 -7.53 8.59
N ALA A 290 -12.77 -6.28 8.18
CA ALA A 290 -12.17 -5.97 6.89
C ALA A 290 -10.70 -5.58 7.07
N TYR A 291 -9.82 -6.05 6.19
CA TYR A 291 -8.39 -5.72 6.20
C TYR A 291 -7.95 -5.31 4.79
N GLY A 292 -7.20 -4.21 4.66
CA GLY A 292 -6.94 -3.64 3.34
C GLY A 292 -5.98 -2.47 3.37
N ALA A 293 -5.50 -2.12 2.18
CA ALA A 293 -4.75 -0.89 1.92
C ALA A 293 -5.64 0.24 1.36
N GLY A 294 -6.92 -0.05 1.08
CA GLY A 294 -7.89 0.91 0.54
C GLY A 294 -9.33 0.59 0.96
N SER A 295 -10.29 1.12 0.19
CA SER A 295 -11.73 0.99 0.48
C SER A 295 -12.60 0.90 -0.77
N SER A 296 -12.01 0.71 -1.95
CA SER A 296 -12.71 0.78 -3.23
C SER A 296 -13.24 -0.57 -3.70
N CYS A 297 -12.55 -1.66 -3.35
CA CYS A 297 -12.83 -3.00 -3.86
C CYS A 297 -12.58 -4.05 -2.78
N ILE A 298 -13.67 -4.59 -2.24
CA ILE A 298 -13.67 -5.55 -1.14
C ILE A 298 -13.79 -6.96 -1.69
N SER A 299 -12.84 -7.85 -1.38
CA SER A 299 -12.92 -9.27 -1.70
C SER A 299 -13.61 -10.05 -0.58
N PHE A 300 -14.41 -11.05 -0.92
CA PHE A 300 -15.09 -11.96 0.00
C PHE A 300 -14.52 -13.39 -0.13
N GLY A 301 -14.53 -14.14 0.97
CA GLY A 301 -13.99 -15.50 1.05
C GLY A 301 -14.91 -16.58 0.49
N PHE A 302 -16.22 -16.32 0.41
CA PHE A 302 -17.20 -17.23 -0.19
C PHE A 302 -18.49 -16.51 -0.61
N LEU A 303 -19.28 -17.17 -1.46
CA LEU A 303 -20.62 -16.76 -1.88
C LEU A 303 -21.59 -17.96 -1.87
N ILE A 304 -22.75 -17.81 -1.26
CA ILE A 304 -23.76 -18.88 -1.16
C ILE A 304 -25.07 -18.43 -1.80
N PHE A 305 -25.62 -19.27 -2.67
CA PHE A 305 -26.94 -19.13 -3.25
C PHE A 305 -27.90 -20.11 -2.57
N CYS A 306 -28.86 -19.57 -1.82
CA CYS A 306 -29.87 -20.33 -1.08
C CYS A 306 -31.22 -20.25 -1.80
N PRO A 307 -31.70 -21.32 -2.47
CA PRO A 307 -33.01 -21.35 -3.11
C PRO A 307 -34.16 -21.50 -2.10
N GLN A 308 -35.40 -21.58 -2.59
CA GLN A 308 -36.61 -21.83 -1.81
C GLN A 308 -36.92 -20.79 -0.74
N GLN A 309 -36.49 -19.54 -0.96
CA GLN A 309 -36.77 -18.43 -0.06
C GLN A 309 -38.01 -17.65 -0.52
N GLU A 310 -38.72 -17.04 0.43
CA GLU A 310 -39.94 -16.25 0.14
C GLU A 310 -39.64 -14.99 -0.68
N LYS A 311 -38.44 -14.42 -0.50
CA LYS A 311 -37.98 -13.21 -1.19
C LYS A 311 -36.50 -13.29 -1.50
N ASN A 312 -36.08 -12.51 -2.49
CA ASN A 312 -34.67 -12.28 -2.77
C ASN A 312 -34.10 -11.35 -1.69
N ASP A 313 -33.09 -11.80 -0.97
CA ASP A 313 -32.41 -11.02 0.07
C ASP A 313 -30.90 -11.23 0.06
N PHE A 314 -30.19 -10.25 0.60
CA PHE A 314 -28.73 -10.22 0.69
C PHE A 314 -28.30 -10.17 2.15
N LEU A 315 -27.43 -11.09 2.56
CA LEU A 315 -26.87 -11.10 3.90
C LEU A 315 -25.36 -11.29 3.85
N ARG A 316 -24.62 -10.46 4.60
CA ARG A 316 -23.20 -10.70 4.86
C ARG A 316 -23.09 -11.51 6.14
N MET A 317 -22.31 -12.59 6.09
CA MET A 317 -22.08 -13.46 7.24
C MET A 317 -20.66 -14.02 7.14
N GLU A 318 -19.92 -13.96 8.25
CA GLU A 318 -18.48 -14.18 8.25
C GLU A 318 -17.78 -13.38 7.14
N ASP A 319 -16.71 -13.90 6.57
CA ASP A 319 -16.00 -13.27 5.46
C ASP A 319 -16.68 -13.44 4.09
N GLY A 320 -17.94 -13.90 4.04
CA GLY A 320 -18.66 -14.21 2.81
C GLY A 320 -20.02 -13.53 2.67
N ILE A 321 -20.71 -13.92 1.60
CA ILE A 321 -22.02 -13.40 1.20
C ILE A 321 -23.02 -14.54 1.06
N PHE A 322 -24.26 -14.27 1.45
CA PHE A 322 -25.43 -15.10 1.23
C PHE A 322 -26.46 -14.38 0.38
N LEU A 323 -26.95 -15.07 -0.63
CA LEU A 323 -28.08 -14.67 -1.45
C LEU A 323 -29.23 -15.62 -1.14
N SER A 324 -30.21 -15.12 -0.40
CA SER A 324 -31.51 -15.77 -0.24
C SER A 324 -32.30 -15.54 -1.51
N LEU A 325 -32.78 -16.59 -2.18
CA LEU A 325 -33.35 -16.50 -3.51
C LEU A 325 -34.69 -17.22 -3.61
N THR A 326 -35.63 -16.61 -4.32
CA THR A 326 -36.82 -17.32 -4.80
C THR A 326 -36.41 -18.36 -5.83
N ASP A 327 -37.21 -19.43 -5.98
CA ASP A 327 -36.92 -20.49 -6.96
C ASP A 327 -36.84 -19.96 -8.39
N SER A 328 -37.66 -18.96 -8.74
CA SER A 328 -37.62 -18.33 -10.06
C SER A 328 -36.29 -17.65 -10.34
N THR A 329 -35.78 -16.86 -9.38
CA THR A 329 -34.51 -16.15 -9.55
C THR A 329 -33.33 -17.11 -9.51
N PHE A 330 -33.36 -18.13 -8.64
CA PHE A 330 -32.31 -19.13 -8.63
C PHE A 330 -32.24 -19.92 -9.95
N LEU A 331 -33.39 -20.24 -10.57
CA LEU A 331 -33.42 -20.88 -11.88
C LEU A 331 -32.81 -20.01 -12.99
N GLU A 332 -33.00 -18.69 -12.96
CA GLU A 332 -32.36 -17.76 -13.90
C GLU A 332 -30.85 -17.72 -13.72
N ILE A 333 -30.35 -17.66 -12.48
CA ILE A 333 -28.93 -17.73 -12.16
C ILE A 333 -28.34 -19.06 -12.61
N ARG A 334 -29.03 -20.18 -12.36
CA ARG A 334 -28.62 -21.51 -12.85
C ARG A 334 -28.54 -21.56 -14.36
N LYS A 335 -29.52 -20.99 -15.07
CA LYS A 335 -29.49 -20.89 -16.53
C LYS A 335 -28.28 -20.09 -16.99
N ALA A 336 -27.95 -18.99 -16.31
CA ALA A 336 -26.76 -18.19 -16.59
C ALA A 336 -25.46 -19.01 -16.43
N PHE A 337 -25.33 -19.81 -15.36
CA PHE A 337 -24.21 -20.74 -15.19
C PHE A 337 -24.12 -21.80 -16.30
N LEU A 338 -25.24 -22.38 -16.73
CA LEU A 338 -25.26 -23.42 -17.77
C LEU A 338 -24.94 -22.87 -19.17
N GLN A 339 -25.26 -21.60 -19.41
CA GLN A 339 -25.10 -20.90 -20.68
C GLN A 339 -23.84 -20.02 -20.76
N HIS A 340 -23.13 -19.83 -19.63
CA HIS A 340 -21.99 -18.91 -19.48
C HIS A 340 -22.36 -17.47 -19.89
N THR A 341 -23.60 -17.07 -19.60
CA THR A 341 -24.11 -15.73 -19.93
C THR A 341 -24.10 -14.85 -18.70
N PRO A 342 -23.73 -13.56 -18.81
CA PRO A 342 -23.82 -12.63 -17.70
C PRO A 342 -25.23 -12.55 -17.12
N PHE A 343 -25.32 -12.28 -15.83
CA PHE A 343 -26.59 -12.08 -15.13
C PHE A 343 -26.48 -10.90 -14.17
N GLN A 344 -27.56 -10.16 -13.99
CA GLN A 344 -27.62 -9.07 -13.02
C GLN A 344 -28.95 -9.03 -12.29
N MET A 345 -28.94 -8.66 -11.02
CA MET A 345 -30.16 -8.48 -10.24
C MET A 345 -30.01 -7.44 -9.12
N PRO A 346 -31.08 -6.68 -8.80
CA PRO A 346 -31.06 -5.72 -7.72
C PRO A 346 -31.29 -6.38 -6.34
N PHE A 347 -30.65 -5.83 -5.31
CA PHE A 347 -30.90 -6.08 -3.89
C PHE A 347 -31.01 -4.74 -3.15
N GLY A 348 -32.18 -4.10 -3.21
CA GLY A 348 -32.36 -2.74 -2.67
C GLY A 348 -31.43 -1.75 -3.35
N ASN A 349 -30.49 -1.16 -2.60
CA ASN A 349 -29.48 -0.22 -3.12
C ASN A 349 -28.26 -0.92 -3.75
N LEU A 350 -28.16 -2.25 -3.64
CA LEU A 350 -27.07 -3.04 -4.19
C LEU A 350 -27.47 -3.67 -5.53
N GLN A 351 -26.48 -3.98 -6.36
CA GLN A 351 -26.64 -4.71 -7.62
C GLN A 351 -25.70 -5.92 -7.62
N PHE A 352 -26.23 -7.11 -7.84
CA PHE A 352 -25.44 -8.31 -8.02
C PHE A 352 -25.17 -8.54 -9.51
N PHE A 353 -23.93 -8.91 -9.84
CA PHE A 353 -23.47 -9.24 -11.18
C PHE A 353 -22.78 -10.61 -11.18
N LEU A 354 -23.08 -11.38 -12.21
CA LEU A 354 -22.39 -12.61 -12.55
C LEU A 354 -21.63 -12.38 -13.86
N GLU A 355 -20.30 -12.50 -13.81
CA GLU A 355 -19.42 -12.22 -14.94
C GLU A 355 -18.56 -13.43 -15.30
N PHE A 356 -18.62 -13.81 -16.58
CA PHE A 356 -17.79 -14.86 -17.17
C PHE A 356 -16.69 -14.21 -18.02
N GLU A 357 -15.44 -14.61 -17.81
CA GLU A 357 -14.30 -14.11 -18.58
C GLU A 357 -14.43 -14.38 -20.08
N SER A 358 -15.01 -15.54 -20.45
CA SER A 358 -15.27 -15.88 -21.86
C SER A 358 -16.22 -14.90 -22.55
N HIS A 359 -17.19 -14.34 -21.82
CA HIS A 359 -18.16 -13.39 -22.36
C HIS A 359 -17.62 -11.96 -22.38
N ALA A 360 -16.85 -11.56 -21.36
CA ALA A 360 -16.16 -10.25 -21.35
C ALA A 360 -15.21 -10.10 -22.55
N SER A 361 -14.55 -11.19 -22.95
CA SER A 361 -13.66 -11.24 -24.10
C SER A 361 -14.39 -11.12 -25.46
N GLN A 362 -15.67 -11.52 -25.55
CA GLN A 362 -16.46 -11.44 -26.78
C GLN A 362 -17.01 -10.03 -27.05
N LEU A 363 -17.35 -9.27 -26.00
CA LEU A 363 -17.83 -7.88 -26.12
C LEU A 363 -16.72 -6.91 -26.55
N GLN A 364 -15.46 -7.19 -26.21
CA GLN A 364 -14.30 -6.44 -26.69
C GLN A 364 -14.02 -6.61 -28.20
N GLY A 365 -14.70 -7.54 -28.88
CA GLY A 365 -14.55 -7.80 -30.32
C GLY A 365 -15.32 -6.87 -31.25
N ASN A 366 -16.25 -6.02 -30.77
CA ASN A 366 -17.14 -5.22 -31.61
C ASN A 366 -17.22 -3.71 -31.27
N ILE A 367 -16.34 -3.24 -30.39
CA ILE A 367 -16.15 -1.80 -30.12
C ILE A 367 -14.66 -1.56 -30.29
N GLY A 368 -14.29 -0.61 -31.15
CA GLY A 368 -12.90 -0.17 -31.32
C GLY A 368 -12.26 0.00 -29.95
N SER A 369 -11.21 -0.79 -29.71
CA SER A 369 -10.56 -1.03 -28.42
C SER A 369 -10.59 0.15 -27.44
N THR A 370 -11.59 0.20 -26.57
CA THR A 370 -11.32 0.55 -25.17
C THR A 370 -10.77 -0.72 -24.55
N SER A 371 -9.49 -1.00 -24.83
CA SER A 371 -8.76 -1.96 -24.03
C SER A 371 -8.75 -1.39 -22.61
N GLU A 372 -9.58 -1.90 -21.73
CA GLU A 372 -9.26 -1.91 -20.30
C GLU A 372 -8.11 -2.91 -20.10
N SER A 373 -7.00 -2.64 -20.77
CA SER A 373 -5.71 -3.14 -20.33
C SER A 373 -5.48 -2.47 -18.98
N ALA A 374 -5.30 -3.28 -17.94
CA ALA A 374 -4.54 -2.81 -16.81
C ALA A 374 -3.26 -2.20 -17.40
N THR A 375 -3.07 -0.89 -17.20
CA THR A 375 -1.82 -0.26 -17.61
C THR A 375 -0.74 -1.04 -16.86
N PRO A 376 0.15 -1.76 -17.56
CA PRO A 376 1.29 -2.32 -16.90
C PRO A 376 2.06 -1.12 -16.36
N LEU A 377 2.27 -1.03 -15.04
CA LEU A 377 3.30 -0.16 -14.48
C LEU A 377 4.67 -0.71 -14.94
N ILE A 378 4.96 -0.54 -16.23
CA ILE A 378 6.27 -0.80 -16.83
C ILE A 378 7.13 0.40 -16.50
N ALA A 379 8.25 0.13 -15.85
CA ALA A 379 9.42 0.97 -15.91
C ALA A 379 9.74 1.32 -17.37
N PHE A 380 9.57 2.59 -17.75
CA PHE A 380 10.14 3.10 -18.99
C PHE A 380 11.55 3.64 -18.72
N ASN A 381 12.55 2.84 -19.09
CA ASN A 381 13.56 3.29 -20.04
C ASN A 381 13.29 2.50 -21.33
N GLY A 382 12.54 3.09 -22.27
CA GLY A 382 12.02 2.36 -23.43
C GLY A 382 12.80 2.56 -24.73
N ARG A 383 12.45 1.72 -25.72
CA ARG A 383 12.15 2.08 -27.13
C ARG A 383 11.58 0.84 -27.88
N PRO A 384 10.91 1.01 -29.04
CA PRO A 384 9.47 1.22 -29.22
C PRO A 384 8.74 0.01 -29.88
N PRO A 385 7.40 0.02 -30.03
CA PRO A 385 6.64 -1.04 -30.71
C PRO A 385 6.78 -1.05 -32.25
N ARG A 386 6.53 -2.24 -32.82
CA ARG A 386 6.86 -2.73 -34.17
C ARG A 386 6.17 -2.10 -35.39
N TRP A 387 5.35 -1.06 -35.28
CA TRP A 387 4.92 -0.30 -36.48
C TRP A 387 6.02 0.63 -37.02
N ALA A 388 7.13 0.77 -36.27
CA ALA A 388 8.38 1.36 -36.72
C ALA A 388 9.29 0.39 -37.52
N LEU A 389 8.80 -0.80 -37.84
CA LEU A 389 9.49 -1.79 -38.66
C LEU A 389 8.45 -2.46 -39.55
N ASP A 390 8.08 -1.82 -40.66
CA ASP A 390 7.74 -2.54 -41.88
C ASP A 390 7.63 -1.53 -43.03
N PHE A 391 8.58 -1.63 -43.96
CA PHE A 391 8.50 -1.42 -45.41
C PHE A 391 9.89 -1.08 -45.93
N ASP A 392 10.53 -2.10 -46.53
CA ASP A 392 11.44 -1.89 -47.64
C ASP A 392 10.70 -1.08 -48.71
N GLY A 393 11.29 0.04 -49.09
CA GLY A 393 10.76 0.99 -50.05
C GLY A 393 11.85 1.96 -50.46
N ASP A 394 12.82 1.43 -51.19
CA ASP A 394 13.90 2.11 -51.89
C ASP A 394 13.41 3.43 -52.52
N ASN A 395 13.98 4.57 -52.12
CA ASN A 395 14.21 5.69 -53.03
C ASN A 395 15.30 6.64 -52.50
N ARG A 396 16.44 6.54 -53.18
CA ARG A 396 17.69 7.29 -53.06
C ARG A 396 17.50 8.82 -53.05
N ARG A 397 18.29 9.53 -52.22
CA ARG A 397 19.09 10.74 -52.61
C ARG A 397 20.06 11.22 -51.51
N ALA A 398 21.33 11.32 -51.92
CA ALA A 398 22.59 11.92 -51.43
C ALA A 398 22.74 12.62 -50.03
N PRO A 399 23.97 12.62 -49.45
CA PRO A 399 24.26 13.14 -48.11
C PRO A 399 24.62 14.64 -48.10
N SER A 400 24.22 15.36 -47.06
CA SER A 400 24.72 16.70 -46.72
C SER A 400 25.41 16.70 -45.35
N GLN A 401 26.48 17.51 -45.25
CA GLN A 401 27.48 17.56 -44.19
C GLN A 401 26.96 18.04 -42.82
N PRO A 402 27.67 17.75 -41.71
CA PRO A 402 27.28 18.22 -40.38
C PRO A 402 27.67 19.69 -40.16
N ILE A 403 26.69 20.50 -39.73
CA ILE A 403 26.86 21.88 -39.28
C ILE A 403 27.39 21.87 -37.83
N ARG A 404 28.48 22.61 -37.57
CA ARG A 404 28.93 22.96 -36.21
C ARG A 404 28.45 24.37 -35.86
N ILE A 405 27.76 24.53 -34.74
CA ILE A 405 27.39 25.83 -34.17
C ILE A 405 28.37 26.14 -33.01
N PRO A 406 29.00 27.32 -32.96
CA PRO A 406 29.85 27.73 -31.83
C PRO A 406 28.98 28.18 -30.64
N PHE A 407 29.32 27.74 -29.43
CA PHE A 407 28.71 28.22 -28.18
C PHE A 407 29.52 29.38 -27.61
N GLU A 408 28.90 30.55 -27.45
CA GLU A 408 29.35 31.57 -26.50
C GLU A 408 28.71 31.30 -25.12
N PRO A 409 29.42 31.53 -24.00
CA PRO A 409 28.91 31.25 -22.65
C PRO A 409 27.83 32.26 -22.24
N PHE A 410 26.66 31.76 -21.85
CA PHE A 410 25.51 32.52 -21.37
C PHE A 410 25.76 33.22 -20.03
N SER A 411 25.36 34.49 -19.90
CA SER A 411 25.52 35.29 -18.69
C SER A 411 24.41 34.99 -17.65
N PRO A 412 24.72 34.81 -16.35
CA PRO A 412 23.72 34.61 -15.29
C PRO A 412 22.67 35.73 -15.14
N ALA A 413 22.92 36.91 -15.71
CA ALA A 413 22.03 38.07 -15.62
C ALA A 413 20.79 37.99 -16.53
N GLU A 414 20.73 37.07 -17.48
CA GLU A 414 19.62 36.90 -18.43
C GLU A 414 18.65 35.77 -18.05
N CYS A 415 18.87 35.11 -16.90
CA CYS A 415 17.97 34.09 -16.36
C CYS A 415 16.78 34.73 -15.64
N LEU A 416 15.56 34.43 -16.09
CA LEU A 416 14.31 34.97 -15.52
C LEU A 416 14.02 34.40 -14.12
N PHE A 417 14.67 33.29 -13.75
CA PHE A 417 14.49 32.61 -12.47
C PHE A 417 15.52 33.10 -11.42
N ASN A 418 15.22 34.14 -10.64
CA ASN A 418 16.13 34.63 -9.60
C ASN A 418 15.64 34.25 -8.18
N LEU A 419 16.32 33.32 -7.51
CA LEU A 419 16.04 32.91 -6.12
C LEU A 419 16.77 33.79 -5.07
N ARG A 420 17.46 34.85 -5.49
CA ARG A 420 18.18 35.72 -4.55
C ARG A 420 17.18 36.58 -3.76
N PRO A 421 17.26 36.60 -2.42
CA PRO A 421 16.56 37.61 -1.63
C PRO A 421 16.98 38.98 -2.12
N SER A 422 16.02 39.88 -2.32
CA SER A 422 16.31 41.29 -2.60
C SER A 422 16.99 41.91 -1.37
N ILE A 423 18.32 41.83 -1.26
CA ILE A 423 19.10 42.62 -0.29
C ILE A 423 19.20 44.04 -0.85
N ARG A 424 18.08 44.76 -0.86
CA ARG A 424 18.01 46.22 -0.97
C ARG A 424 16.74 46.71 -0.30
N ALA A 425 16.87 47.09 0.98
CA ALA A 425 16.15 48.20 1.58
C ALA A 425 16.67 48.40 3.01
N GLU A 426 17.50 49.43 3.15
CA GLU A 426 17.60 50.40 4.26
C GLU A 426 17.18 49.97 5.69
N HIS A 427 18.11 50.21 6.61
CA HIS A 427 17.91 50.12 8.05
C HIS A 427 16.69 50.91 8.50
N SER A 428 15.70 50.23 9.07
CA SER A 428 14.67 50.80 9.92
C SER A 428 14.33 49.76 11.00
N PRO A 429 14.53 50.05 12.30
CA PRO A 429 14.30 49.08 13.36
C PRO A 429 12.80 49.03 13.67
N GLY A 430 12.15 47.97 13.19
CA GLY A 430 10.79 47.62 13.59
C GLY A 430 9.97 47.03 12.44
N ASN A 431 10.10 45.72 12.17
CA ASN A 431 8.96 44.93 11.71
C ASN A 431 9.25 43.43 11.60
N THR A 432 8.22 42.66 11.98
CA THR A 432 7.77 41.37 11.42
C THR A 432 8.78 40.47 10.69
N ILE A 433 8.91 39.23 11.17
CA ILE A 433 9.57 38.11 10.49
C ILE A 433 8.96 37.98 9.08
N LYS A 434 9.70 38.42 8.05
CA LYS A 434 9.28 38.26 6.65
C LYS A 434 9.25 36.76 6.31
N ARG A 435 8.10 36.30 5.81
CA ARG A 435 7.87 34.92 5.32
C ARG A 435 8.85 34.56 4.20
N PRO A 436 9.18 33.27 4.00
CA PRO A 436 9.95 32.83 2.84
C PRO A 436 9.20 33.17 1.55
N GLU A 437 9.85 33.90 0.64
CA GLU A 437 9.30 34.29 -0.65
C GLU A 437 9.17 33.03 -1.54
N SER A 438 7.94 32.66 -1.90
CA SER A 438 7.69 31.60 -2.87
C SER A 438 7.79 32.14 -4.29
N VAL A 439 8.60 31.52 -5.14
CA VAL A 439 8.77 31.90 -6.56
C VAL A 439 7.94 30.97 -7.44
N LYS A 440 7.09 31.52 -8.32
CA LYS A 440 6.33 30.76 -9.32
C LYS A 440 6.91 30.96 -10.72
N ILE A 441 7.13 29.88 -11.46
CA ILE A 441 7.64 29.89 -12.84
C ILE A 441 7.02 28.74 -13.63
N SER A 442 6.77 28.89 -14.93
CA SER A 442 6.30 27.77 -15.76
C SER A 442 7.45 26.81 -16.14
N LEU A 443 7.12 25.55 -16.41
CA LEU A 443 8.10 24.58 -16.90
C LEU A 443 8.68 25.01 -18.28
N ARG A 444 7.87 25.70 -19.10
CA ARG A 444 8.29 26.28 -20.39
C ARG A 444 9.35 27.36 -20.23
N GLU A 445 9.18 28.28 -19.29
CA GLU A 445 10.18 29.33 -19.01
C GLU A 445 11.50 28.71 -18.51
N LEU A 446 11.41 27.68 -17.66
CA LEU A 446 12.58 26.94 -17.20
C LEU A 446 13.33 26.24 -18.35
N LYS A 447 12.59 25.71 -19.33
CA LYS A 447 13.14 25.11 -20.56
C LYS A 447 13.82 26.14 -21.45
N ILE A 448 13.21 27.31 -21.66
CA ILE A 448 13.78 28.40 -22.45
C ILE A 448 15.12 28.83 -21.84
N ASP A 449 15.18 29.02 -20.53
CA ASP A 449 16.42 29.40 -19.85
C ASP A 449 17.48 28.30 -19.87
N LYS A 450 17.06 27.02 -19.83
CA LYS A 450 17.94 25.88 -20.08
C LYS A 450 18.53 25.94 -21.50
N GLU A 451 17.70 26.15 -22.53
CA GLU A 451 18.13 26.17 -23.94
C GLU A 451 19.06 27.34 -24.24
N LYS A 452 18.93 28.43 -23.47
CA LYS A 452 19.87 29.55 -23.48
C LYS A 452 21.21 29.25 -22.78
N GLY A 453 21.32 28.17 -22.00
CA GLY A 453 22.57 27.75 -21.35
C GLY A 453 22.63 27.99 -19.84
N CYS A 454 21.51 28.26 -19.15
CA CYS A 454 21.49 28.37 -17.69
C CYS A 454 21.62 26.98 -17.03
N ASP A 455 22.71 26.77 -16.30
CA ASP A 455 23.06 25.53 -15.61
C ASP A 455 22.06 25.14 -14.50
N LYS A 456 21.62 26.11 -13.70
CA LYS A 456 20.58 25.97 -12.68
C LYS A 456 19.25 25.52 -13.29
N CYS A 457 18.79 26.21 -14.33
CA CYS A 457 17.52 25.87 -15.01
C CYS A 457 17.62 24.52 -15.69
N ASP A 458 18.77 24.14 -16.25
CA ASP A 458 19.00 22.82 -16.80
C ASP A 458 18.93 21.71 -15.74
N ILE A 459 19.55 21.89 -14.57
CA ILE A 459 19.44 20.93 -13.46
C ILE A 459 17.99 20.80 -13.00
N LEU A 460 17.31 21.92 -12.74
CA LEU A 460 15.92 21.93 -12.28
C LEU A 460 15.00 21.26 -13.30
N TYR A 461 15.15 21.58 -14.59
CA TYR A 461 14.34 21.02 -15.66
C TYR A 461 14.60 19.52 -15.85
N ARG A 462 15.87 19.09 -15.81
CA ARG A 462 16.24 17.66 -15.86
C ARG A 462 15.66 16.91 -14.68
N ALA A 463 15.78 17.43 -13.46
CA ALA A 463 15.22 16.80 -12.27
C ALA A 463 13.69 16.70 -12.35
N ILE A 464 13.00 17.79 -12.70
CA ILE A 464 11.53 17.79 -12.79
C ILE A 464 11.05 16.81 -13.87
N ARG A 465 11.68 16.78 -15.06
CA ARG A 465 11.30 15.83 -16.12
C ARG A 465 11.61 14.38 -15.80
N GLU A 466 12.68 14.15 -15.05
CA GLU A 466 13.05 12.81 -14.59
C GLU A 466 12.04 12.25 -13.60
N TYR A 467 11.45 13.11 -12.75
CA TYR A 467 10.43 12.72 -11.78
C TYR A 467 8.99 12.85 -12.30
N LEU A 468 8.78 13.58 -13.41
CA LEU A 468 7.50 13.77 -14.09
C LEU A 468 7.67 13.66 -15.62
N PRO A 469 7.43 12.48 -16.21
CA PRO A 469 7.42 12.34 -17.66
C PRO A 469 6.12 12.93 -18.23
N PHE A 470 6.15 14.22 -18.60
CA PHE A 470 5.00 14.89 -19.21
C PHE A 470 4.74 14.34 -20.62
N ALA A 471 3.52 13.84 -20.86
CA ALA A 471 3.04 13.48 -22.19
C ALA A 471 2.57 14.75 -22.94
N GLY A 472 3.52 15.59 -23.36
CA GLY A 472 3.30 16.61 -24.38
C GLY A 472 2.62 17.94 -23.99
N GLN A 473 2.29 18.19 -22.72
CA GLN A 473 1.68 19.47 -22.28
C GLN A 473 2.56 20.19 -21.23
N GLU A 474 3.70 20.76 -21.67
CA GLU A 474 4.63 21.53 -20.79
C GLU A 474 4.09 22.93 -20.44
N GLU A 475 3.12 23.46 -21.22
CA GLU A 475 2.58 24.82 -21.07
C GLU A 475 1.68 24.99 -19.83
N ASP A 476 1.14 23.88 -19.32
CA ASP A 476 0.15 23.84 -18.25
C ASP A 476 0.76 23.56 -16.86
N VAL A 477 2.09 23.60 -16.77
CA VAL A 477 2.84 23.21 -15.57
C VAL A 477 3.46 24.44 -14.92
N ILE A 478 2.96 24.78 -13.73
CA ILE A 478 3.47 25.86 -12.88
C ILE A 478 4.31 25.25 -11.77
N LEU A 479 5.53 25.74 -11.60
CA LEU A 479 6.48 25.33 -10.58
C LEU A 479 6.48 26.38 -9.47
N GLN A 480 6.20 25.99 -8.24
CA GLN A 480 6.27 26.84 -7.07
C GLN A 480 7.44 26.42 -6.19
N PHE A 481 8.48 27.24 -6.17
CA PHE A 481 9.67 27.05 -5.36
C PHE A 481 9.51 27.75 -4.02
N THR A 482 9.78 27.04 -2.93
CA THR A 482 9.80 27.57 -1.57
C THR A 482 11.15 27.28 -0.94
N THR A 483 11.81 28.29 -0.40
CA THR A 483 13.12 28.16 0.23
C THR A 483 13.02 27.44 1.57
N LYS A 484 13.93 26.48 1.81
CA LYS A 484 14.19 25.85 3.11
C LYS A 484 15.56 26.31 3.62
N LYS A 485 15.84 26.12 4.92
CA LYS A 485 17.18 26.41 5.49
C LYS A 485 18.31 25.59 4.83
N ALA A 486 18.01 24.42 4.26
CA ALA A 486 18.97 23.53 3.61
C ALA A 486 18.50 23.09 2.19
N GLY A 487 18.08 24.06 1.37
CA GLY A 487 17.69 23.81 -0.03
C GLY A 487 16.38 24.48 -0.42
N PHE A 488 15.62 23.88 -1.34
CA PHE A 488 14.27 24.33 -1.65
C PHE A 488 13.35 23.16 -2.00
N VAL A 489 12.06 23.43 -1.84
CA VAL A 489 10.99 22.54 -2.27
C VAL A 489 10.34 23.12 -3.53
N CYS A 490 10.19 22.30 -4.56
CA CYS A 490 9.46 22.63 -5.77
C CYS A 490 8.14 21.86 -5.79
N ALA A 491 7.03 22.59 -5.67
CA ALA A 491 5.70 22.06 -5.95
C ALA A 491 5.40 22.23 -7.43
N VAL A 492 5.12 21.12 -8.11
CA VAL A 492 4.73 21.08 -9.52
C VAL A 492 3.22 21.07 -9.60
N LEU A 493 2.62 22.16 -10.08
CA LEU A 493 1.18 22.37 -10.22
C LEU A 493 0.80 22.18 -11.69
N SER A 494 -0.27 21.43 -11.97
CA SER A 494 -0.87 21.26 -13.30
C SER A 494 -2.29 21.82 -13.30
N GLN A 495 -2.89 22.08 -14.47
CA GLN A 495 -4.32 22.38 -14.60
C GLN A 495 -5.24 21.33 -13.94
N LYS A 496 -4.75 20.08 -13.74
CA LYS A 496 -5.47 19.00 -13.04
C LYS A 496 -5.19 18.94 -11.52
N GLY A 497 -4.50 19.93 -10.95
CA GLY A 497 -4.10 19.98 -9.53
C GLY A 497 -2.59 19.82 -9.30
N LEU A 498 -2.16 19.72 -8.03
CA LEU A 498 -0.76 19.51 -7.66
C LEU A 498 -0.24 18.15 -8.13
N ALA A 499 0.75 18.14 -9.01
CA ALA A 499 1.38 16.96 -9.59
C ALA A 499 2.43 16.30 -8.69
N LEU A 500 3.31 17.07 -8.04
CA LEU A 500 4.37 16.52 -7.20
C LEU A 500 5.04 17.58 -6.34
N ILE A 501 5.74 17.14 -5.30
CA ILE A 501 6.65 17.98 -4.52
C ILE A 501 8.04 17.34 -4.53
N LEU A 502 9.03 18.07 -5.06
CA LEU A 502 10.43 17.69 -5.12
C LEU A 502 11.24 18.50 -4.13
N GLU A 503 12.11 17.84 -3.39
CA GLU A 503 13.10 18.49 -2.54
C GLU A 503 14.44 18.51 -3.23
N PHE A 504 15.13 19.65 -3.16
CA PHE A 504 16.44 19.87 -3.73
C PHE A 504 17.41 20.31 -2.66
N SER A 505 18.57 19.65 -2.58
CA SER A 505 19.63 19.94 -1.61
C SER A 505 21.01 19.89 -2.28
N SER A 506 22.01 20.46 -1.61
CA SER A 506 23.42 20.37 -2.04
C SER A 506 24.25 19.71 -0.94
N PRO A 507 24.64 18.44 -1.10
CA PRO A 507 25.32 17.68 -0.04
C PRO A 507 26.71 18.25 0.33
N GLU A 508 27.37 18.96 -0.59
CA GLU A 508 28.71 19.54 -0.36
C GLU A 508 28.68 21.06 -0.09
N GLY A 509 27.50 21.69 -0.11
CA GLY A 509 27.35 23.14 0.05
C GLY A 509 27.97 24.01 -1.06
N LYS A 510 28.50 23.38 -2.12
CA LYS A 510 29.21 24.03 -3.25
C LYS A 510 28.27 24.65 -4.29
N CYS A 511 26.97 24.44 -4.18
CA CYS A 511 26.01 24.98 -5.13
C CYS A 511 25.61 26.42 -4.77
N HIS A 512 26.17 27.38 -5.51
CA HIS A 512 26.08 28.82 -5.24
C HIS A 512 24.66 29.44 -5.26
N TRP A 513 23.66 28.71 -5.77
CA TRP A 513 22.25 29.12 -5.79
C TRP A 513 21.37 28.28 -4.84
N LEU A 514 21.93 27.28 -4.15
CA LEU A 514 21.27 26.42 -3.17
C LEU A 514 21.72 26.69 -1.74
N THR A 515 22.95 27.16 -1.53
CA THR A 515 23.46 27.50 -0.19
C THR A 515 23.26 28.97 0.15
N PRO A 516 22.74 29.31 1.35
CA PRO A 516 22.99 30.62 1.95
C PRO A 516 24.50 30.82 2.07
N SER A 517 24.99 32.02 1.77
CA SER A 517 26.42 32.34 1.58
C SER A 517 27.30 32.30 2.85
N THR A 518 27.00 31.43 3.82
CA THR A 518 27.83 31.18 5.00
C THR A 518 28.01 29.68 5.21
N PRO A 519 29.25 29.17 5.27
CA PRO A 519 29.51 27.79 5.66
C PRO A 519 29.25 27.65 7.16
N SER A 520 28.02 27.31 7.53
CA SER A 520 27.67 27.03 8.92
C SER A 520 27.99 25.57 9.23
N ALA A 521 28.82 25.38 10.25
CA ALA A 521 28.99 24.12 10.97
C ALA A 521 27.64 23.44 11.24
N ALA A 522 27.68 22.10 11.26
CA ALA A 522 26.65 21.16 11.70
C ALA A 522 25.29 21.81 12.02
N LEU A 523 24.32 21.59 11.13
CA LEU A 523 22.93 22.05 11.30
C LEU A 523 22.47 21.79 12.75
N PRO A 524 22.14 22.83 13.53
CA PRO A 524 21.42 22.61 14.78
C PRO A 524 20.07 22.00 14.41
N LYS A 525 19.80 20.80 14.93
CA LYS A 525 18.47 20.16 14.89
C LYS A 525 17.43 21.23 15.22
N ILE A 526 16.59 21.58 14.25
CA ILE A 526 15.50 22.51 14.48
C ILE A 526 14.47 21.73 15.30
N SER A 527 14.50 21.90 16.62
CA SER A 527 13.36 21.60 17.47
C SER A 527 12.38 22.78 17.36
N VAL A 528 11.57 22.82 16.30
CA VAL A 528 10.30 23.54 16.43
C VAL A 528 9.46 22.67 17.35
N ASP A 529 8.95 23.24 18.44
CA ASP A 529 7.97 22.54 19.24
C ASP A 529 6.72 22.30 18.38
N ARG A 530 6.54 21.06 17.92
CA ARG A 530 5.39 20.65 17.09
C ARG A 530 4.07 21.05 17.74
N LEU A 531 3.97 21.07 19.07
CA LEU A 531 2.76 21.52 19.76
C LEU A 531 2.48 23.01 19.51
N THR A 532 3.53 23.84 19.49
CA THR A 532 3.43 25.26 19.16
C THR A 532 2.96 25.45 17.72
N GLU A 533 3.47 24.66 16.78
CA GLU A 533 3.07 24.75 15.37
C GLU A 533 1.63 24.27 15.13
N ILE A 534 1.23 23.14 15.73
CA ILE A 534 -0.15 22.67 15.73
C ILE A 534 -1.08 23.75 16.28
N SER A 535 -0.71 24.35 17.42
CA SER A 535 -1.48 25.43 18.05
C SER A 535 -1.60 26.64 17.14
N HIS A 536 -0.54 26.99 16.42
CA HIS A 536 -0.55 28.07 15.45
C HIS A 536 -1.49 27.80 14.26
N TRP A 537 -1.41 26.62 13.63
CA TRP A 537 -2.31 26.27 12.53
C TRP A 537 -3.77 26.18 12.97
N MET A 538 -4.03 25.58 14.14
CA MET A 538 -5.35 25.50 14.73
C MET A 538 -5.93 26.89 15.03
N SER A 539 -5.15 27.78 15.65
CA SER A 539 -5.60 29.14 15.96
C SER A 539 -5.88 29.95 14.69
N THR A 540 -5.02 29.84 13.67
CA THR A 540 -5.23 30.47 12.37
C THR A 540 -6.55 29.99 11.77
N CYS A 541 -6.74 28.69 11.65
CA CYS A 541 -7.96 28.14 11.06
C CYS A 541 -9.23 28.51 11.84
N ARG A 542 -9.19 28.49 13.18
CA ARG A 542 -10.34 28.86 14.03
C ARG A 542 -10.72 30.34 13.90
N ASN A 543 -9.77 31.21 13.56
CA ASN A 543 -9.98 32.66 13.57
C ASN A 543 -10.13 33.27 12.18
N THR A 544 -9.57 32.63 11.14
CA THR A 544 -9.49 33.23 9.80
C THR A 544 -10.20 32.43 8.71
N HIS A 545 -10.49 31.13 8.89
CA HIS A 545 -11.08 30.30 7.84
C HIS A 545 -12.61 30.22 7.95
N THR A 546 -13.31 31.07 7.19
CA THR A 546 -14.78 31.22 7.24
C THR A 546 -15.57 29.93 7.04
N THR A 547 -15.17 29.08 6.09
CA THR A 547 -15.75 27.76 5.78
C THR A 547 -15.59 26.79 6.95
N CYS A 548 -14.51 26.93 7.72
CA CYS A 548 -14.28 26.12 8.91
C CYS A 548 -15.04 26.64 10.14
N ILE A 549 -15.37 27.93 10.17
CA ILE A 549 -16.08 28.61 11.26
C ILE A 549 -17.60 28.42 11.14
N ASN A 550 -18.16 28.66 9.96
CA ASN A 550 -19.62 28.79 9.74
C ASN A 550 -20.39 27.45 9.73
N GLU A 551 -19.70 26.31 9.87
CA GLU A 551 -20.38 25.03 10.00
C GLU A 551 -20.89 24.79 11.42
N HIS A 552 -22.16 25.13 11.60
CA HIS A 552 -22.98 24.65 12.70
C HIS A 552 -23.33 23.19 12.47
N GLU A 553 -22.88 22.33 13.38
CA GLU A 553 -23.15 20.91 13.32
C GLU A 553 -24.04 20.49 14.49
N THR A 554 -25.00 19.61 14.21
CA THR A 554 -25.83 18.96 15.22
C THR A 554 -24.94 18.09 16.10
N GLU A 555 -24.97 18.31 17.41
CA GLU A 555 -24.16 17.52 18.34
C GLU A 555 -24.55 16.03 18.29
N PRO A 556 -23.65 15.12 17.85
CA PRO A 556 -23.97 13.71 17.82
C PRO A 556 -24.04 13.17 19.26
N ARG A 557 -25.08 12.40 19.57
CA ARG A 557 -25.13 11.62 20.82
C ARG A 557 -24.07 10.53 20.74
N MET A 558 -22.98 10.69 21.50
CA MET A 558 -21.84 9.78 21.50
C MET A 558 -21.20 9.67 22.88
N ARG A 559 -20.62 8.51 23.17
CA ARG A 559 -19.69 8.33 24.29
C ARG A 559 -18.36 9.00 23.96
N VAL A 560 -17.65 9.43 24.98
CA VAL A 560 -16.32 10.07 24.85
C VAL A 560 -15.43 9.65 25.99
N LEU A 561 -14.12 9.74 25.78
CA LEU A 561 -13.15 9.70 26.87
C LEU A 561 -12.92 11.11 27.39
N ASP A 562 -13.16 11.31 28.68
CA ASP A 562 -12.75 12.50 29.40
C ASP A 562 -11.27 12.38 29.76
N ILE A 563 -10.44 13.16 29.10
CA ILE A 563 -8.99 13.18 29.30
C ILE A 563 -8.57 14.24 30.31
N GLY A 564 -9.52 14.94 30.95
CA GLY A 564 -9.25 16.02 31.89
C GLY A 564 -8.75 17.29 31.21
N LYS A 565 -8.70 18.37 31.99
CA LYS A 565 -8.18 19.66 31.53
C LYS A 565 -6.65 19.69 31.63
N ALA A 566 -6.03 20.60 30.88
CA ALA A 566 -4.56 20.72 30.79
C ALA A 566 -3.87 20.95 32.15
N ASP A 567 -4.57 21.60 33.08
CA ASP A 567 -4.13 21.93 34.45
C ASP A 567 -4.26 20.77 35.45
N GLN A 568 -5.01 19.72 35.12
CA GLN A 568 -5.34 18.63 36.05
C GLN A 568 -4.57 17.33 35.78
N THR A 569 -3.88 17.23 34.62
CA THR A 569 -3.08 16.08 34.12
C THR A 569 -3.39 14.73 34.77
N PRO A 570 -4.66 14.26 34.75
CA PRO A 570 -5.03 13.06 35.49
C PRO A 570 -4.31 11.85 34.89
N SER A 571 -3.85 10.94 35.75
CA SER A 571 -3.20 9.68 35.36
C SER A 571 -4.17 8.66 34.75
N ARG A 572 -5.48 8.90 34.89
CA ARG A 572 -6.56 8.06 34.35
C ARG A 572 -7.53 8.90 33.53
N ILE A 573 -8.07 8.32 32.46
CA ILE A 573 -9.11 8.90 31.60
C ILE A 573 -10.42 8.13 31.78
N ARG A 574 -11.57 8.77 31.70
CA ARG A 574 -12.85 8.12 32.03
C ARG A 574 -13.77 8.03 30.82
N LEU A 575 -14.34 6.84 30.58
CA LEU A 575 -15.39 6.68 29.58
C LEU A 575 -16.69 7.34 30.07
N CYS A 576 -17.22 8.28 29.30
CA CYS A 576 -18.39 9.07 29.64
C CYS A 576 -19.51 8.83 28.64
N LYS A 577 -20.76 8.80 29.12
CA LYS A 577 -21.96 8.62 28.28
C LYS A 577 -22.15 9.74 27.26
N SER A 578 -21.73 10.95 27.61
CA SER A 578 -21.75 12.14 26.75
C SER A 578 -20.69 13.13 27.23
N ARG A 579 -20.28 14.04 26.33
CA ARG A 579 -19.56 15.26 26.72
C ARG A 579 -20.53 16.29 27.31
N ILE A 580 -19.98 17.36 27.88
CA ILE A 580 -20.74 18.55 28.26
C ILE A 580 -21.17 19.30 26.97
N PRO A 581 -22.44 19.71 26.81
CA PRO A 581 -22.87 20.47 25.64
C PRO A 581 -22.03 21.73 25.41
N GLY A 582 -21.64 21.99 24.16
CA GLY A 582 -20.79 23.13 23.79
C GLY A 582 -19.28 22.95 24.03
N GLU A 583 -18.86 21.91 24.76
CA GLU A 583 -17.43 21.57 24.86
C GLU A 583 -16.93 20.90 23.58
N ARG A 584 -15.72 21.25 23.16
CA ARG A 584 -15.06 20.68 21.99
C ARG A 584 -14.57 19.27 22.28
N TYR A 585 -14.52 18.44 21.24
CA TYR A 585 -13.88 17.13 21.29
C TYR A 585 -12.97 16.93 20.09
N GLY A 586 -12.01 16.02 20.27
CA GLY A 586 -11.14 15.53 19.22
C GLY A 586 -11.43 14.08 18.87
N THR A 587 -10.91 13.62 17.75
CA THR A 587 -11.04 12.24 17.28
C THR A 587 -9.66 11.67 16.96
N LEU A 588 -9.43 10.41 17.27
CA LEU A 588 -8.17 9.72 16.96
C LEU A 588 -8.38 8.71 15.83
N SER A 589 -7.82 9.02 14.68
CA SER A 589 -7.62 8.10 13.57
C SER A 589 -6.37 7.26 13.82
N HIS A 590 -6.54 5.95 13.92
CA HIS A 590 -5.45 5.04 14.23
C HIS A 590 -5.71 3.65 13.64
N CYS A 591 -4.62 2.90 13.44
CA CYS A 591 -4.72 1.48 13.16
C CYS A 591 -5.30 0.74 14.37
N TRP A 592 -6.25 -0.17 14.13
CA TRP A 592 -6.74 -1.10 15.14
C TRP A 592 -5.61 -2.07 15.54
N ILE A 593 -4.77 -1.65 16.48
CA ILE A 593 -3.64 -2.39 17.07
C ILE A 593 -3.73 -2.27 18.59
N PHE A 594 -4.85 -2.70 19.17
CA PHE A 594 -4.87 -2.91 20.60
C PHE A 594 -4.46 -4.36 20.85
N PRO A 595 -3.56 -4.63 21.81
CA PRO A 595 -3.61 -5.89 22.53
C PRO A 595 -5.05 -6.10 23.00
N ASP A 596 -5.56 -7.34 22.95
CA ASP A 596 -6.97 -7.72 23.27
C ASP A 596 -7.48 -7.21 24.65
N GLU A 597 -6.62 -6.60 25.46
CA GLU A 597 -6.86 -6.14 26.83
C GLU A 597 -7.23 -4.64 26.96
N ILE A 598 -7.15 -3.83 25.89
CA ILE A 598 -7.35 -2.37 25.99
C ILE A 598 -8.72 -1.91 25.48
N GLU A 599 -9.35 -2.66 24.59
CA GLU A 599 -10.65 -2.32 24.00
C GLU A 599 -11.79 -2.31 25.03
N THR A 600 -12.84 -1.53 24.78
CA THR A 600 -14.03 -1.56 25.64
C THR A 600 -14.90 -2.75 25.31
N THR A 601 -15.20 -3.56 26.31
CA THR A 601 -16.10 -4.73 26.25
C THR A 601 -17.12 -4.64 27.37
N HIS A 602 -18.19 -5.44 27.35
CA HIS A 602 -19.14 -5.51 28.46
C HIS A 602 -18.46 -5.79 29.81
N LYS A 603 -17.36 -6.55 29.81
CA LYS A 603 -16.60 -6.90 31.00
C LYS A 603 -15.94 -5.69 31.67
N ASN A 604 -15.36 -4.77 30.89
CA ASN A 604 -14.58 -3.64 31.41
C ASN A 604 -15.29 -2.28 31.29
N PHE A 605 -16.45 -2.21 30.62
CA PHE A 605 -17.23 -0.98 30.42
C PHE A 605 -17.49 -0.22 31.74
N TYR A 606 -17.96 -0.95 32.77
CA TYR A 606 -18.23 -0.36 34.09
C TYR A 606 -16.96 0.13 34.77
N GLU A 607 -15.84 -0.59 34.64
CA GLU A 607 -14.55 -0.19 35.20
C GLU A 607 -14.06 1.11 34.55
N TYR A 608 -14.06 1.16 33.22
CA TYR A 608 -13.63 2.34 32.46
C TYR A 608 -14.53 3.56 32.69
N SER A 609 -15.82 3.33 32.94
CA SER A 609 -16.78 4.40 33.24
C SER A 609 -16.69 4.90 34.69
N ALA A 610 -16.49 4.00 35.67
CA ALA A 610 -16.45 4.38 37.09
C ALA A 610 -15.07 4.85 37.54
N PHE A 611 -14.05 4.04 37.29
CA PHE A 611 -12.68 4.20 37.81
C PHE A 611 -11.71 4.77 36.76
N GLY A 612 -12.11 4.77 35.48
CA GLY A 612 -11.27 5.24 34.38
C GLY A 612 -10.17 4.24 34.00
N LEU A 613 -9.45 4.54 32.92
CA LEU A 613 -8.37 3.75 32.34
C LEU A 613 -7.04 4.50 32.53
N GLY A 614 -6.02 3.81 33.01
CA GLY A 614 -4.68 4.40 33.21
C GLY A 614 -4.03 4.77 31.88
N ILE A 615 -3.57 6.02 31.74
CA ILE A 615 -2.96 6.50 30.50
C ILE A 615 -1.70 5.70 30.14
N SER A 616 -0.91 5.30 31.13
CA SER A 616 0.30 4.49 30.93
C SER A 616 0.02 3.10 30.37
N LYS A 617 -1.23 2.62 30.43
CA LYS A 617 -1.64 1.33 29.84
C LYS A 617 -2.07 1.48 28.37
N LEU A 618 -2.30 2.69 27.89
CA LEU A 618 -2.74 2.94 26.53
C LEU A 618 -1.57 2.81 25.55
N PRO A 619 -1.82 2.48 24.27
CA PRO A 619 -0.79 2.54 23.24
C PRO A 619 -0.19 3.94 23.13
N GLN A 620 1.10 4.01 22.76
CA GLN A 620 1.84 5.27 22.68
C GLN A 620 1.16 6.29 21.77
N GLN A 621 0.48 5.84 20.72
CA GLN A 621 -0.23 6.71 19.78
C GLN A 621 -1.40 7.43 20.48
N VAL A 622 -2.14 6.71 21.32
CA VAL A 622 -3.26 7.27 22.09
C VAL A 622 -2.72 8.22 23.17
N GLN A 623 -1.64 7.86 23.85
CA GLN A 623 -0.99 8.74 24.84
C GLN A 623 -0.53 10.05 24.21
N THR A 624 0.11 9.97 23.04
CA THR A 624 0.56 11.15 22.28
C THR A 624 -0.61 12.02 21.87
N ALA A 625 -1.70 11.44 21.37
CA ALA A 625 -2.91 12.17 21.02
C ALA A 625 -3.53 12.88 22.23
N ILE A 626 -3.59 12.20 23.39
CA ILE A 626 -4.08 12.79 24.66
C ILE A 626 -3.27 14.03 25.04
N GLN A 627 -1.94 13.98 24.92
CA GLN A 627 -1.07 15.12 25.22
C GLN A 627 -1.36 16.31 24.29
N ILE A 628 -1.47 16.06 22.98
CA ILE A 628 -1.75 17.10 21.98
C ILE A 628 -3.14 17.71 22.20
N PHE A 629 -4.17 16.89 22.44
CA PHE A 629 -5.51 17.40 22.70
C PHE A 629 -5.56 18.23 23.98
N ARG A 630 -4.89 17.81 25.06
CA ARG A 630 -4.75 18.61 26.29
C ARG A 630 -4.09 19.95 26.02
N SER A 631 -2.98 19.99 25.28
CA SER A 631 -2.29 21.25 24.97
C SER A 631 -3.15 22.20 24.12
N LEU A 632 -4.08 21.67 23.33
CA LEU A 632 -5.04 22.44 22.54
C LEU A 632 -6.31 22.85 23.31
N GLY A 633 -6.41 22.50 24.59
CA GLY A 633 -7.58 22.75 25.43
C GLY A 633 -8.79 21.87 25.11
N ILE A 634 -8.58 20.72 24.45
CA ILE A 634 -9.63 19.76 24.10
C ILE A 634 -9.67 18.68 25.20
N ARG A 635 -10.75 18.65 25.97
CA ARG A 635 -10.94 17.73 27.11
C ARG A 635 -11.50 16.37 26.74
N TYR A 636 -12.26 16.29 25.65
CA TYR A 636 -12.94 15.07 25.25
C TYR A 636 -12.31 14.51 23.99
N ILE A 637 -12.04 13.21 23.97
CA ILE A 637 -11.58 12.52 22.77
C ILE A 637 -12.51 11.36 22.45
N TRP A 638 -12.69 11.09 21.16
CA TRP A 638 -13.35 9.90 20.66
C TRP A 638 -12.31 9.00 20.00
N VAL A 639 -12.30 7.74 20.44
CA VAL A 639 -11.43 6.67 19.94
C VAL A 639 -12.35 5.46 19.79
N ASP A 640 -12.59 4.98 18.58
CA ASP A 640 -13.58 3.92 18.30
C ASP A 640 -13.44 2.70 19.22
N ALA A 641 -12.24 2.14 19.35
CA ALA A 641 -11.92 0.99 20.19
C ALA A 641 -12.23 1.17 21.69
N LEU A 642 -12.29 2.42 22.16
CA LEU A 642 -12.54 2.76 23.57
C LEU A 642 -13.91 3.39 23.82
N CYS A 643 -14.55 3.94 22.78
CA CYS A 643 -15.85 4.61 22.88
C CYS A 643 -17.00 3.73 22.38
N ILE A 644 -16.70 2.60 21.75
CA ILE A 644 -17.65 1.58 21.29
C ILE A 644 -17.41 0.30 22.12
N THR A 645 -18.49 -0.34 22.57
CA THR A 645 -18.42 -1.66 23.20
C THR A 645 -18.22 -2.69 22.10
N GLN A 646 -17.03 -3.27 21.98
CA GLN A 646 -16.62 -4.06 20.82
C GLN A 646 -17.36 -5.40 20.73
N ASP A 647 -17.76 -5.97 21.87
CA ASP A 647 -18.52 -7.22 21.95
C ASP A 647 -20.06 -7.02 21.92
N ASP A 648 -20.54 -5.80 21.62
CA ASP A 648 -21.96 -5.46 21.48
C ASP A 648 -22.29 -5.06 20.03
N GLU A 649 -22.99 -5.94 19.30
CA GLU A 649 -23.32 -5.71 17.88
C GLU A 649 -24.24 -4.51 17.65
N GLU A 650 -25.20 -4.29 18.54
CA GLU A 650 -26.16 -3.20 18.38
C GLU A 650 -25.46 -1.85 18.59
N ASP A 651 -24.57 -1.80 19.58
CA ASP A 651 -23.74 -0.65 19.85
C ASP A 651 -22.81 -0.35 18.66
N TRP A 652 -22.16 -1.38 18.11
CA TRP A 652 -21.30 -1.26 16.93
C TRP A 652 -22.06 -0.75 15.69
N ARG A 653 -23.28 -1.26 15.46
CA ARG A 653 -24.16 -0.82 14.37
C ARG A 653 -24.52 0.66 14.50
N ILE A 654 -24.96 1.07 15.70
CA ILE A 654 -25.31 2.46 16.01
C ILE A 654 -24.12 3.39 15.78
N TYR A 655 -22.93 3.02 16.25
CA TYR A 655 -21.75 3.87 16.10
C TYR A 655 -21.23 3.90 14.68
N THR A 656 -21.28 2.79 13.94
CA THR A 656 -20.89 2.74 12.51
C THR A 656 -21.71 3.70 11.66
N GLU A 657 -23.02 3.75 11.87
CA GLU A 657 -23.91 4.71 11.18
C GLU A 657 -23.59 6.17 11.57
N ARG A 658 -23.08 6.39 12.80
CA ARG A 658 -22.77 7.71 13.35
C ARG A 658 -21.33 8.16 13.09
N THR A 659 -20.41 7.27 12.73
CA THR A 659 -18.97 7.57 12.60
C THR A 659 -18.70 8.78 11.72
N ALA A 660 -19.37 8.87 10.57
CA ALA A 660 -19.27 10.04 9.69
C ALA A 660 -19.61 11.36 10.40
N CYS A 661 -20.71 11.39 11.16
CA CYS A 661 -21.12 12.57 11.93
C CYS A 661 -20.18 12.89 13.10
N ILE A 662 -19.62 11.86 13.75
CA ILE A 662 -18.65 12.02 14.83
C ILE A 662 -17.36 12.66 14.32
N TYR A 663 -16.83 12.20 13.18
CA TYR A 663 -15.65 12.80 12.57
C TYR A 663 -15.92 14.20 12.03
N LYS A 664 -17.11 14.42 11.45
CA LYS A 664 -17.52 15.73 10.95
C LYS A 664 -17.54 16.78 12.08
N GLY A 665 -18.15 16.43 13.21
CA GLY A 665 -18.33 17.33 14.35
C GLY A 665 -17.09 17.51 15.23
N SER A 666 -16.02 16.76 14.95
CA SER A 666 -14.77 16.86 15.70
C SER A 666 -14.08 18.19 15.43
N ASP A 667 -13.55 18.83 16.47
CA ASP A 667 -12.80 20.08 16.30
C ASP A 667 -11.44 19.83 15.65
N LEU A 668 -10.87 18.64 15.86
CA LEU A 668 -9.63 18.16 15.26
C LEU A 668 -9.58 16.62 15.27
N THR A 669 -9.30 16.03 14.11
CA THR A 669 -8.86 14.63 13.99
C THR A 669 -7.34 14.56 14.01
N ILE A 670 -6.76 13.69 14.83
CA ILE A 670 -5.34 13.34 14.74
C ILE A 670 -5.24 11.97 14.09
N ALA A 671 -4.47 11.85 13.00
CA ALA A 671 -4.13 10.60 12.35
C ALA A 671 -2.66 10.25 12.64
N VAL A 672 -2.42 9.18 13.40
CA VAL A 672 -1.08 8.82 13.87
C VAL A 672 -0.54 7.60 13.14
N SER A 673 0.70 7.68 12.63
CA SER A 673 1.41 6.53 12.08
C SER A 673 1.91 5.59 13.19
N SER A 674 1.88 4.27 12.96
CA SER A 674 2.25 3.23 13.95
C SER A 674 3.69 3.34 14.47
N ASN A 675 4.59 4.01 13.74
CA ASN A 675 6.02 4.13 14.08
C ASN A 675 6.37 5.34 14.96
N VAL A 676 5.40 6.09 15.48
CA VAL A 676 5.66 7.28 16.31
C VAL A 676 5.84 6.84 17.78
N VAL A 677 7.09 6.73 18.24
CA VAL A 677 7.42 6.63 19.68
C VAL A 677 7.71 8.04 20.19
N CYS A 678 6.80 8.60 20.99
CA CYS A 678 6.99 9.91 21.61
C CYS A 678 7.27 9.74 23.11
N ALA A 679 8.47 9.28 23.47
CA ALA A 679 8.95 9.30 24.83
C ALA A 679 10.28 10.10 24.83
N GLU A 680 10.23 11.30 25.41
CA GLU A 680 11.39 12.16 25.70
C GLU A 680 12.25 12.56 24.49
N GLY A 681 11.82 13.64 23.82
CA GLY A 681 12.63 14.30 22.78
C GLY A 681 12.44 13.66 21.41
N CYS A 682 11.77 14.39 20.52
CA CYS A 682 11.60 14.05 19.11
C CYS A 682 12.97 13.96 18.40
N TYR A 683 13.60 12.78 18.41
CA TYR A 683 14.76 12.49 17.60
C TYR A 683 14.51 11.23 16.79
N MET A 684 14.51 11.38 15.47
CA MET A 684 14.37 10.27 14.53
C MET A 684 15.49 10.34 13.48
N THR A 685 15.88 9.15 13.02
CA THR A 685 17.04 8.83 12.17
C THR A 685 16.86 9.21 10.70
N GLU A 686 17.94 9.68 10.08
CA GLU A 686 18.04 10.31 8.76
C GLU A 686 18.24 9.31 7.59
N GLU A 687 17.24 8.51 7.20
CA GLU A 687 17.34 7.81 5.89
C GLU A 687 16.12 8.10 4.98
N PRO A 688 16.32 8.81 3.85
CA PRO A 688 15.24 9.12 2.90
C PRO A 688 14.78 7.86 2.14
N ARG A 689 13.48 7.57 2.19
CA ARG A 689 12.86 6.33 1.64
C ARG A 689 12.65 6.32 0.12
N TYR A 690 12.97 7.40 -0.58
CA TYR A 690 12.91 7.49 -2.05
C TYR A 690 14.30 7.72 -2.63
N PRO A 691 14.63 7.17 -3.82
CA PRO A 691 15.96 7.32 -4.39
C PRO A 691 16.22 8.81 -4.69
N ILE A 692 17.10 9.40 -3.88
CA ILE A 692 17.69 10.70 -4.15
C ILE A 692 18.56 10.56 -5.40
N LYS A 693 18.21 11.30 -6.45
CA LYS A 693 19.00 11.35 -7.68
C LYS A 693 19.97 12.53 -7.62
N LYS A 694 21.20 12.28 -8.06
CA LYS A 694 22.27 13.29 -8.12
C LYS A 694 22.35 13.87 -9.53
N PHE A 695 22.12 15.16 -9.65
CA PHE A 695 22.23 15.92 -10.88
C PHE A 695 23.53 16.71 -10.87
N ARG A 696 24.42 16.43 -11.83
CA ARG A 696 25.70 17.11 -11.98
C ARG A 696 25.59 18.22 -13.01
N SER A 697 26.13 19.39 -12.68
CA SER A 697 26.46 20.42 -13.67
C SER A 697 27.89 20.19 -14.16
N ALA A 698 28.06 20.06 -15.48
CA ALA A 698 29.35 20.24 -16.13
C ALA A 698 29.45 21.72 -16.48
N SER A 699 30.37 22.45 -15.83
CA SER A 699 30.54 23.88 -16.05
C SER A 699 30.68 24.20 -17.54
N VAL A 700 29.74 24.96 -18.09
CA VAL A 700 29.99 25.86 -19.21
C VAL A 700 30.27 27.22 -18.58
N GLY A 701 31.53 27.67 -18.52
CA GLY A 701 31.87 29.04 -18.11
C GLY A 701 32.55 29.27 -16.74
N GLY A 702 33.23 28.30 -16.14
CA GLY A 702 34.29 28.58 -15.14
C GLY A 702 33.89 28.68 -13.66
N SER A 703 32.64 28.37 -13.30
CA SER A 703 32.26 28.14 -11.89
C SER A 703 32.19 26.64 -11.65
N GLY A 704 33.10 26.09 -10.83
CA GLY A 704 33.39 24.65 -10.69
C GLY A 704 32.18 23.70 -10.60
N SER A 705 32.40 22.41 -10.92
CA SER A 705 31.34 21.40 -10.90
C SER A 705 30.70 21.27 -9.52
N TYR A 706 29.37 21.24 -9.50
CA TYR A 706 28.58 21.04 -8.29
C TYR A 706 27.51 19.97 -8.51
N VAL A 707 27.08 19.36 -7.41
CA VAL A 707 26.06 18.31 -7.37
C VAL A 707 24.83 18.85 -6.65
N VAL A 708 23.68 18.65 -7.27
CA VAL A 708 22.37 18.87 -6.68
C VAL A 708 21.71 17.53 -6.50
N GLU A 709 21.25 17.27 -5.29
CA GLU A 709 20.42 16.11 -4.98
C GLU A 709 18.97 16.53 -5.12
N ALA A 710 18.18 15.75 -5.86
CA ALA A 710 16.74 15.91 -5.88
C ALA A 710 16.06 14.59 -5.51
N GLY A 711 14.97 14.67 -4.78
CA GLY A 711 14.18 13.51 -4.36
C GLY A 711 12.72 13.87 -4.21
N TYR A 712 11.85 12.85 -4.23
CA TYR A 712 10.47 13.04 -3.78
C TYR A 712 10.48 13.50 -2.34
N SER A 713 9.71 14.53 -2.03
CA SER A 713 9.42 14.80 -0.62
C SER A 713 8.48 13.71 -0.11
N SER A 714 8.94 12.95 0.88
CA SER A 714 8.28 11.75 1.38
C SER A 714 6.87 12.00 1.96
N ILE A 715 6.52 13.26 2.32
CA ILE A 715 5.35 13.56 3.18
C ILE A 715 4.61 14.83 2.75
N HIS A 716 3.96 14.78 1.60
CA HIS A 716 2.96 15.78 1.22
C HIS A 716 1.64 15.15 0.76
N THR A 717 1.34 13.98 1.30
CA THR A 717 0.16 13.14 1.01
C THR A 717 -1.18 13.89 0.91
N PRO A 718 -1.52 14.82 1.81
CA PRO A 718 -2.85 15.46 1.79
C PRO A 718 -3.02 16.48 0.65
N PHE A 719 -1.92 16.83 -0.05
CA PHE A 719 -1.93 17.76 -1.16
C PHE A 719 -2.25 17.09 -2.52
N TYR A 720 -2.30 15.76 -2.61
CA TYR A 720 -2.61 15.01 -3.84
C TYR A 720 -4.11 14.74 -4.04
N GLU A 721 -4.97 15.21 -3.14
CA GLU A 721 -6.42 15.02 -3.18
C GLU A 721 -7.05 15.83 -4.32
N GLY A 722 -7.25 15.18 -5.46
CA GLY A 722 -7.75 15.76 -6.70
C GLY A 722 -7.09 15.18 -7.95
N MET A 723 -5.97 14.46 -7.79
CA MET A 723 -5.33 13.76 -8.90
C MET A 723 -5.95 12.38 -9.15
N GLN A 724 -6.38 12.15 -10.39
CA GLN A 724 -6.87 10.86 -10.94
C GLN A 724 -5.77 9.77 -11.05
N ARG A 725 -4.70 9.82 -10.25
CA ARG A 725 -3.63 8.82 -10.29
C ARG A 725 -3.70 7.90 -9.08
N GLU A 726 -4.01 6.64 -9.33
CA GLU A 726 -4.02 5.52 -8.37
C GLU A 726 -2.64 5.27 -7.71
N GLU A 727 -1.56 5.82 -8.27
CA GLU A 727 -0.16 5.44 -8.01
C GLU A 727 0.49 6.08 -6.77
N HIS A 728 -0.16 7.03 -6.08
CA HIS A 728 0.47 7.85 -5.01
C HIS A 728 -0.06 7.56 -3.60
N GLN A 729 -0.26 6.28 -3.27
CA GLN A 729 -0.62 5.85 -1.91
C GLN A 729 0.60 5.80 -0.99
N THR A 730 0.99 6.95 -0.41
CA THR A 730 2.04 7.01 0.63
C THR A 730 1.63 6.27 1.91
N MET A 731 2.55 6.07 2.87
CA MET A 731 2.34 5.33 4.13
C MET A 731 1.00 5.67 4.81
N PHE A 732 0.57 6.94 4.85
CA PHE A 732 -0.71 7.33 5.46
C PHE A 732 -1.96 6.78 4.75
N HIS A 733 -1.90 6.51 3.44
CA HIS A 733 -2.96 5.76 2.74
C HIS A 733 -3.01 4.30 3.19
N ARG A 734 -1.88 3.74 3.61
CA ARG A 734 -1.77 2.36 4.13
C ARG A 734 -2.05 2.25 5.63
N VAL A 735 -2.02 3.36 6.39
CA VAL A 735 -2.23 3.38 7.85
C VAL A 735 -3.68 3.67 8.24
N SER A 736 -4.53 4.17 7.34
CA SER A 736 -5.95 4.41 7.65
C SER A 736 -6.82 3.34 7.01
N SER A 737 -7.12 2.28 7.76
CA SER A 737 -8.51 1.83 7.80
C SER A 737 -9.35 3.09 8.10
N VAL A 738 -10.39 3.32 7.28
CA VAL A 738 -11.44 4.36 7.39
C VAL A 738 -11.26 5.64 6.52
N HIS A 739 -11.77 5.56 5.28
CA HIS A 739 -12.06 6.67 4.35
C HIS A 739 -12.90 7.82 4.97
N GLN A 740 -13.78 7.49 5.92
CA GLN A 740 -14.71 8.46 6.54
C GLN A 740 -13.97 9.55 7.34
N GLU A 741 -12.89 9.20 8.03
CA GLU A 741 -12.17 10.12 8.93
C GLU A 741 -11.48 11.24 8.13
N ARG A 742 -10.96 10.88 6.95
CA ARG A 742 -10.32 11.79 6.00
C ARG A 742 -11.32 12.70 5.28
N GLN A 743 -12.48 12.15 4.89
CA GLN A 743 -13.47 12.87 4.10
C GLN A 743 -14.33 13.81 4.97
N PHE A 744 -14.67 13.41 6.19
CA PHE A 744 -15.60 14.17 7.03
C PHE A 744 -14.92 15.14 7.99
N ALA A 745 -13.67 14.90 8.41
CA ALA A 745 -13.01 15.77 9.38
C ALA A 745 -12.85 17.21 8.88
N ARG A 746 -13.33 18.16 9.67
CA ARG A 746 -13.17 19.60 9.41
C ARG A 746 -11.71 20.04 9.44
N ARG A 747 -10.94 19.47 10.37
CA ARG A 747 -9.50 19.66 10.54
C ARG A 747 -8.88 18.30 10.83
N ILE A 748 -7.77 18.01 10.17
CA ILE A 748 -7.02 16.77 10.38
C ILE A 748 -5.53 17.07 10.43
N ILE A 749 -4.83 16.43 11.37
CA ILE A 749 -3.37 16.43 11.45
C ILE A 749 -2.86 15.03 11.23
N TYR A 750 -1.99 14.89 10.25
CA TYR A 750 -1.24 13.67 9.98
C TYR A 750 0.09 13.75 10.74
N LEU A 751 0.24 12.90 11.75
CA LEU A 751 1.47 12.74 12.51
C LEU A 751 2.28 11.57 11.94
N GLY A 752 3.30 11.93 11.17
CA GLY A 752 4.22 10.99 10.55
C GLY A 752 5.46 10.78 11.37
N ALA A 753 6.23 9.78 10.95
CA ALA A 753 7.57 9.57 11.47
C ALA A 753 8.47 10.79 11.19
N GLU A 754 8.52 11.26 9.94
CA GLU A 754 9.51 12.26 9.52
C GLU A 754 8.96 13.71 9.55
N GLU A 755 7.66 13.95 9.29
CA GLU A 755 7.05 15.29 9.26
C GLU A 755 5.58 15.26 9.71
N MET A 756 5.05 16.44 10.06
CA MET A 756 3.63 16.68 10.35
C MET A 756 2.94 17.50 9.25
N VAL A 757 1.72 17.11 8.89
CA VAL A 757 0.88 17.86 7.93
C VAL A 757 -0.49 18.16 8.56
N TYR A 758 -0.87 19.43 8.53
CA TYR A 758 -2.19 19.91 8.90
C TYR A 758 -3.03 20.19 7.67
N LYS A 759 -4.29 19.76 7.69
CA LYS A 759 -5.27 20.05 6.64
C LYS A 759 -6.59 20.48 7.26
N CYS A 760 -7.21 21.46 6.62
CA CYS A 760 -8.59 21.88 6.85
C CYS A 760 -9.25 22.19 5.51
N ARG A 761 -10.48 22.69 5.53
CA ARG A 761 -11.24 22.95 4.29
C ARG A 761 -10.70 24.09 3.42
N GLU A 762 -9.95 25.01 4.00
CA GLU A 762 -9.41 26.17 3.26
C GLU A 762 -7.89 26.14 3.10
N SER A 763 -7.17 25.24 3.80
CA SER A 763 -5.73 25.16 3.64
C SER A 763 -5.15 23.83 4.05
N CYS A 764 -4.00 23.51 3.49
CA CYS A 764 -3.12 22.43 3.91
C CYS A 764 -1.72 23.01 4.17
N ARG A 765 -1.09 22.65 5.29
CA ARG A 765 0.19 23.18 5.80
C ARG A 765 1.07 22.02 6.25
N CYS A 766 2.36 22.11 5.96
CA CYS A 766 3.36 21.12 6.38
C CYS A 766 4.40 21.78 7.31
N GLU A 767 4.92 21.02 8.27
CA GLU A 767 6.03 21.39 9.17
C GLU A 767 7.27 21.87 8.39
N CYS A 768 7.40 21.43 7.12
CA CYS A 768 8.47 21.83 6.22
C CYS A 768 8.35 23.27 5.70
N GLY A 769 7.23 23.95 5.98
CA GLY A 769 6.91 25.30 5.52
C GLY A 769 6.07 25.36 4.24
N PHE A 770 5.87 24.23 3.54
CA PHE A 770 5.00 24.18 2.37
C PHE A 770 3.52 24.31 2.78
N GLY A 771 2.74 25.00 1.96
CA GLY A 771 1.30 25.06 2.17
C GLY A 771 0.53 25.57 0.97
N ILE A 772 -0.72 25.12 0.87
CA ILE A 772 -1.69 25.50 -0.14
C ILE A 772 -2.90 26.07 0.60
N THR A 773 -3.45 27.16 0.06
CA THR A 773 -4.78 27.63 0.41
C THR A 773 -5.69 27.24 -0.76
N TYR A 774 -6.81 26.59 -0.46
CA TYR A 774 -7.76 26.12 -1.46
C TYR A 774 -8.62 27.25 -2.03
#